data_AF-A0A7W4HI37-F1
#
_entry.id   AF-A0A7W4HI37-F1
#
_cell.length_a   1.000
_cell.length_b   1.000
_cell.length_c   1.000
_cell.angle_alpha   90.00
_cell.angle_beta   90.00
_cell.angle_gamma   90.00
#
_symmetry.space_group_name_H-M   'P 1'
#
loop_
_entity.id
_entity.type
_entity.pdbx_description
1 polymer ?
#
loop_
_entity_poly.entity_id
_entity_poly.type
_entity_poly.pdbx_seq_one_letter_code
_entity_poly.pdbx_strand_id
1 'polypeptide(L)'
;MKESIFLNRKQLAVIRWYLLIYRLLFQYGVFVFGGIISVLLLLLSFSVQAFSIEESINFGDIMRIKEQNLNNKDEYESFMRQESGINLIAFGGMVKPENSGFISQDNLLSVGGKFILPRIAGGETKKITNFGQIFSGDLYQNSDFSSFFQEILVEPLSFTSFRTKVFDRFLLTENVVSYFGLDCLKTKSAGSFVCQSALTKFLENFFVLEVPSTSNVSENTTSIGEENNSLLDVLTQIYPKVRYSHEKKKLFCNGVIKYITYGGTVNSALTDMMASCDRETFKEYSFVRDFGEINNGFLGGTSDGKFYNDLRLNQYKLFSLQQLLYKQIKGTAQVETILTSYLDLWTSLLLKEGERDTQLLDSFSKQFSHWYHQNLLLPYLRDDHAKVSIEQKNQLLTKLLQIENGDKNSLFKGIAKKDDSVAQNVQELIEQKVDIEQLFRANVPVQFILTSSVMSGDVLTVRGEDQVTNLRIEAELAFNGASLYVTKISIPKDKNLTEYVNTLLSTDKYSFLKMLSLVKDNQEIAQANQKFEINLCAMLQKEFGESVKKCGKTEVLMIKSIDTASGVNYRFLLKDNVLKGIEISDQTLQQQILSELDRKAVNRDTTFGFIQKIWNYELKSNDSGFGAKEQILVNDAFVKYFKQKPKKVNVVGGVIKIYFSIKEIDFIGQYDLATNRLSQISLDFGEVRKPIIVQRLVFDLNEKSVDQINAFLLDPIGYLKKINSRMVDVYFKDGKLTAPVRNIDQKSE
;
A
#
# COMPACT_ATOMS: atom_id res chain seq x y z
N MET A 1 81.16 42.68 -65.89
CA MET A 1 81.14 42.32 -67.33
C MET A 1 79.69 42.25 -67.78
N LYS A 2 79.30 43.14 -68.70
CA LYS A 2 78.04 43.06 -69.44
C LYS A 2 78.31 42.17 -70.65
N GLU A 3 77.75 40.97 -70.68
CA GLU A 3 77.62 40.21 -71.93
C GLU A 3 76.15 39.87 -72.15
N SER A 4 75.62 40.52 -73.18
CA SER A 4 74.33 40.28 -73.80
C SER A 4 74.35 38.96 -74.56
N ILE A 5 73.67 37.94 -74.06
CA ILE A 5 73.39 36.72 -74.83
C ILE A 5 72.02 36.91 -75.51
N PHE A 6 72.06 36.98 -76.84
CA PHE A 6 70.91 36.92 -77.73
C PHE A 6 70.17 35.59 -77.52
N LEU A 7 69.09 35.60 -76.72
CA LEU A 7 68.13 34.49 -76.68
C LEU A 7 67.14 34.65 -77.83
N ASN A 8 67.14 33.70 -78.75
CA ASN A 8 66.19 33.63 -79.85
C ASN A 8 64.75 33.57 -79.28
N ARG A 9 63.76 34.24 -79.92
CA ARG A 9 62.36 34.28 -79.45
C ARG A 9 61.78 32.89 -79.15
N LYS A 10 62.23 31.86 -79.87
CA LYS A 10 61.86 30.46 -79.61
C LYS A 10 62.44 29.91 -78.29
N GLN A 11 63.68 30.25 -77.93
CA GLN A 11 64.30 29.81 -76.67
C GLN A 11 63.66 30.51 -75.46
N LEU A 12 63.31 31.79 -75.58
CA LEU A 12 62.62 32.51 -74.50
C LEU A 12 61.21 31.94 -74.23
N ALA A 13 60.52 31.48 -75.28
CA ALA A 13 59.22 30.83 -75.15
C ALA A 13 59.32 29.46 -74.45
N VAL A 14 60.35 28.67 -74.78
CA VAL A 14 60.62 27.37 -74.13
C VAL A 14 60.97 27.56 -72.65
N ILE A 15 61.81 28.53 -72.31
CA ILE A 15 62.18 28.83 -70.92
C ILE A 15 60.95 29.26 -70.10
N ARG A 16 60.07 30.10 -70.68
CA ARG A 16 58.81 30.49 -70.02
C ARG A 16 57.86 29.32 -69.82
N TRP A 17 57.72 28.45 -70.82
CA TRP A 17 56.92 27.23 -70.69
C TRP A 17 57.48 26.27 -69.64
N TYR A 18 58.80 26.10 -69.61
CA TYR A 18 59.46 25.26 -68.62
C TYR A 18 59.30 25.81 -67.20
N LEU A 19 59.46 27.13 -67.00
CA LEU A 19 59.21 27.78 -65.71
C LEU A 19 57.75 27.67 -65.27
N LEU A 20 56.80 27.74 -66.22
CA LEU A 20 55.38 27.61 -65.94
C LEU A 20 55.03 26.18 -65.53
N ILE A 21 55.53 25.18 -66.26
CA ILE A 21 55.39 23.75 -65.92
C ILE A 21 56.07 23.45 -64.57
N TYR A 22 57.26 23.99 -64.32
CA TYR A 22 57.97 23.81 -63.06
C TYR A 22 57.21 24.40 -61.87
N ARG A 23 56.66 25.61 -62.01
CA ARG A 23 55.79 26.18 -60.97
C ARG A 23 54.53 25.35 -60.74
N LEU A 24 53.87 24.90 -61.80
CA LEU A 24 52.64 24.11 -61.70
C LEU A 24 52.87 22.73 -61.08
N LEU A 25 53.87 21.97 -61.54
CA LEU A 25 54.11 20.60 -61.10
C LEU A 25 54.92 20.50 -59.82
N PHE A 26 55.96 21.31 -59.65
CA PHE A 26 56.88 21.18 -58.51
C PHE A 26 56.58 22.17 -57.40
N GLN A 27 56.19 23.41 -57.71
CA GLN A 27 55.92 24.39 -56.67
C GLN A 27 54.49 24.26 -56.11
N TYR A 28 53.48 24.05 -56.96
CA TYR A 28 52.09 23.87 -56.53
C TYR A 28 51.68 22.41 -56.44
N GLY A 29 52.21 21.54 -57.31
CA GLY A 29 51.89 20.11 -57.28
C GLY A 29 52.24 19.44 -55.95
N VAL A 30 53.34 19.83 -55.28
CA VAL A 30 53.68 19.28 -53.94
C VAL A 30 52.61 19.61 -52.90
N PHE A 31 52.01 20.81 -52.94
CA PHE A 31 50.91 21.16 -52.04
C PHE A 31 49.60 20.45 -52.41
N VAL A 32 49.34 20.25 -53.70
CA VAL A 32 48.15 19.53 -54.17
C VAL A 32 48.24 18.04 -53.82
N PHE A 33 49.37 17.39 -54.11
CA PHE A 33 49.61 15.99 -53.75
C PHE A 33 49.71 15.80 -52.24
N GLY A 34 50.36 16.72 -51.50
CA GLY A 34 50.37 16.70 -50.05
C GLY A 34 48.98 16.88 -49.44
N GLY A 35 48.15 17.74 -50.04
CA GLY A 35 46.74 17.93 -49.67
C GLY A 35 45.90 16.68 -49.95
N ILE A 36 46.05 16.08 -51.13
CA ILE A 36 45.35 14.84 -51.50
C ILE A 36 45.77 13.68 -50.60
N ILE A 37 47.07 13.51 -50.32
CA ILE A 37 47.59 12.48 -49.41
C ILE A 37 47.10 12.74 -47.98
N SER A 38 47.07 13.99 -47.53
CA SER A 38 46.52 14.34 -46.21
C SER A 38 45.03 14.01 -46.11
N VAL A 39 44.24 14.32 -47.14
CA VAL A 39 42.82 13.97 -47.21
C VAL A 39 42.63 12.46 -47.30
N LEU A 40 43.44 11.75 -48.06
CA LEU A 40 43.42 10.28 -48.14
C LEU A 40 43.79 9.64 -46.80
N LEU A 41 44.80 10.15 -46.09
CA LEU A 41 45.16 9.69 -44.75
C LEU A 41 44.06 10.00 -43.73
N LEU A 42 43.38 11.14 -43.85
CA LEU A 42 42.22 11.51 -43.04
C LEU A 42 41.02 10.59 -43.31
N LEU A 43 40.73 10.31 -44.58
CA LEU A 43 39.68 9.36 -44.99
C LEU A 43 40.03 7.94 -44.57
N LEU A 44 41.30 7.53 -44.68
CA LEU A 44 41.78 6.24 -44.21
C LEU A 44 41.65 6.12 -42.69
N SER A 45 42.03 7.15 -41.92
CA SER A 45 41.85 7.14 -40.46
C SER A 45 40.37 7.15 -40.04
N PHE A 46 39.49 7.83 -40.79
CA PHE A 46 38.04 7.69 -40.62
C PHE A 46 37.52 6.29 -40.98
N SER A 47 38.06 5.65 -42.03
CA SER A 47 37.63 4.30 -42.44
C SER A 47 38.16 3.19 -41.52
N VAL A 48 39.37 3.33 -40.96
CA VAL A 48 39.96 2.37 -40.02
C VAL A 48 39.29 2.47 -38.65
N GLN A 49 38.84 3.66 -38.23
CA GLN A 49 37.99 3.83 -37.04
C GLN A 49 36.53 3.41 -37.26
N ALA A 50 36.05 3.35 -38.51
CA ALA A 50 34.73 2.83 -38.84
C ALA A 50 34.66 1.30 -38.93
N PHE A 51 35.80 0.61 -39.08
CA PHE A 51 35.87 -0.85 -39.26
C PHE A 51 36.71 -1.59 -38.21
N SER A 52 37.10 -0.95 -37.10
CA SER A 52 37.71 -1.64 -35.94
C SER A 52 36.71 -1.90 -34.80
N ILE A 53 35.43 -2.10 -35.12
CA ILE A 53 34.58 -2.92 -34.23
C ILE A 53 34.96 -4.34 -34.60
N GLU A 54 35.96 -4.86 -33.91
CA GLU A 54 36.27 -6.28 -33.89
C GLU A 54 35.01 -6.98 -33.37
N GLU A 55 34.24 -7.42 -34.35
CA GLU A 55 33.00 -8.15 -34.27
C GLU A 55 33.32 -9.59 -33.86
N SER A 56 33.84 -9.81 -32.65
CA SER A 56 34.02 -11.15 -32.11
C SER A 56 34.30 -11.14 -30.61
N ILE A 57 33.25 -11.02 -29.79
CA ILE A 57 33.09 -11.79 -28.53
C ILE A 57 31.57 -11.79 -28.23
N ASN A 58 30.94 -12.97 -28.35
CA ASN A 58 29.68 -13.42 -27.73
C ASN A 58 28.36 -12.61 -27.80
N PHE A 59 28.26 -11.48 -28.52
CA PHE A 59 26.95 -10.79 -28.63
C PHE A 59 25.87 -11.62 -29.35
N GLY A 60 26.27 -12.57 -30.21
CA GLY A 60 25.36 -13.49 -30.89
C GLY A 60 24.56 -14.38 -29.92
N ASP A 61 25.16 -14.81 -28.81
CA ASP A 61 24.46 -15.63 -27.80
C ASP A 61 23.46 -14.80 -26.99
N ILE A 62 23.80 -13.56 -26.64
CA ILE A 62 22.86 -12.62 -26.00
C ILE A 62 21.64 -12.41 -26.90
N MET A 63 21.86 -12.17 -28.20
CA MET A 63 20.79 -11.99 -29.17
C MET A 63 19.96 -13.25 -29.36
N ARG A 64 20.60 -14.43 -29.46
CA ARG A 64 19.92 -15.72 -29.56
C ARG A 64 19.02 -16.00 -28.35
N ILE A 65 19.54 -15.79 -27.13
CA ILE A 65 18.77 -15.97 -25.89
C ILE A 65 17.61 -14.97 -25.82
N LYS A 66 17.87 -13.70 -26.18
CA LYS A 66 16.83 -12.67 -26.27
C LYS A 66 15.72 -13.06 -27.23
N GLU A 67 16.06 -13.44 -28.46
CA GLU A 67 15.08 -13.84 -29.48
C GLU A 67 14.30 -15.07 -29.01
N GLN A 68 14.97 -16.08 -28.45
CA GLN A 68 14.30 -17.25 -27.90
C GLN A 68 13.29 -16.88 -26.80
N ASN A 69 13.66 -16.02 -25.85
CA ASN A 69 12.78 -15.60 -24.76
C ASN A 69 11.58 -14.76 -25.25
N LEU A 70 11.79 -13.88 -26.23
CA LEU A 70 10.73 -13.09 -26.84
C LEU A 70 9.79 -13.97 -27.67
N ASN A 71 10.34 -14.88 -28.48
CA ASN A 71 9.56 -15.81 -29.29
C ASN A 71 8.70 -16.74 -28.43
N ASN A 72 9.24 -17.27 -27.33
CA ASN A 72 8.45 -18.10 -26.39
C ASN A 72 7.26 -17.31 -25.80
N LYS A 73 7.50 -16.04 -25.42
CA LYS A 73 6.43 -15.17 -24.91
C LYS A 73 5.35 -14.95 -25.98
N ASP A 74 5.75 -14.60 -27.19
CA ASP A 74 4.83 -14.32 -28.30
C ASP A 74 4.05 -15.57 -28.71
N GLU A 75 4.68 -16.75 -28.69
CA GLU A 75 4.02 -18.04 -28.92
C GLU A 75 2.94 -18.30 -27.88
N TYR A 76 3.24 -18.13 -26.60
CA TYR A 76 2.27 -18.37 -25.52
C TYR A 76 1.13 -17.34 -25.50
N GLU A 77 1.42 -16.06 -25.76
CA GLU A 77 0.39 -15.04 -25.93
C GLU A 77 -0.52 -15.38 -27.13
N SER A 78 0.07 -15.78 -28.26
CA SER A 78 -0.67 -16.13 -29.47
C SER A 78 -1.55 -17.35 -29.26
N PHE A 79 -1.01 -18.39 -28.60
CA PHE A 79 -1.77 -19.59 -28.24
C PHE A 79 -2.95 -19.23 -27.32
N MET A 80 -2.71 -18.47 -26.24
CA MET A 80 -3.79 -18.07 -25.33
C MET A 80 -4.86 -17.22 -26.02
N ARG A 81 -4.50 -16.35 -26.97
CA ARG A 81 -5.48 -15.59 -27.76
C ARG A 81 -6.34 -16.47 -28.67
N GLN A 82 -5.85 -17.65 -29.08
CA GLN A 82 -6.62 -18.63 -29.85
C GLN A 82 -7.62 -19.40 -28.97
N GLU A 83 -7.31 -19.58 -27.69
CA GLU A 83 -8.21 -20.14 -26.69
C GLU A 83 -9.32 -19.13 -26.38
N SER A 84 -10.45 -19.25 -27.08
CA SER A 84 -11.58 -18.31 -27.05
C SER A 84 -11.98 -17.92 -25.63
N GLY A 85 -11.68 -16.68 -25.23
CA GLY A 85 -12.11 -16.11 -23.95
C GLY A 85 -11.08 -16.21 -22.82
N ILE A 86 -9.84 -16.65 -23.09
CA ILE A 86 -8.74 -16.64 -22.11
C ILE A 86 -7.64 -15.69 -22.58
N ASN A 87 -7.19 -14.80 -21.69
CA ASN A 87 -6.17 -13.80 -21.99
C ASN A 87 -4.99 -13.91 -21.03
N LEU A 88 -3.79 -13.99 -21.57
CA LEU A 88 -2.55 -13.85 -20.80
C LEU A 88 -2.30 -12.37 -20.47
N ILE A 89 -2.28 -12.02 -19.19
CA ILE A 89 -2.05 -10.66 -18.71
C ILE A 89 -0.60 -10.46 -18.30
N ALA A 90 -0.03 -11.42 -17.57
CA ALA A 90 1.37 -11.40 -17.17
C ALA A 90 2.02 -12.76 -17.36
N PHE A 91 3.24 -12.70 -17.87
CA PHE A 91 4.05 -13.85 -18.19
C PHE A 91 5.12 -14.04 -17.13
N GLY A 92 5.12 -15.21 -16.48
CA GLY A 92 6.09 -15.57 -15.44
C GLY A 92 6.53 -17.03 -15.47
N GLY A 93 5.85 -17.88 -16.25
CA GLY A 93 6.15 -19.30 -16.36
C GLY A 93 5.90 -19.85 -17.75
N MET A 94 5.24 -21.01 -17.85
CA MET A 94 5.00 -21.68 -19.14
C MET A 94 3.53 -21.93 -19.39
N VAL A 95 3.19 -21.98 -20.67
CA VAL A 95 1.90 -22.46 -21.18
C VAL A 95 2.19 -23.61 -22.12
N LYS A 96 1.44 -24.71 -22.00
CA LYS A 96 1.48 -25.81 -22.97
C LYS A 96 0.08 -26.14 -23.46
N PRO A 97 -0.09 -26.39 -24.77
CA PRO A 97 -1.33 -26.95 -25.29
C PRO A 97 -1.52 -28.38 -24.77
N GLU A 98 -2.77 -28.71 -24.48
CA GLU A 98 -3.31 -30.05 -24.24
C GLU A 98 -4.38 -30.32 -25.30
N ASN A 99 -4.72 -31.57 -25.60
CA ASN A 99 -5.57 -31.94 -26.74
C ASN A 99 -6.80 -31.03 -26.98
N SER A 100 -7.52 -30.68 -25.91
CA SER A 100 -8.73 -29.84 -25.94
C SER A 100 -8.65 -28.65 -24.99
N GLY A 101 -7.44 -28.27 -24.59
CA GLY A 101 -7.22 -27.35 -23.50
C GLY A 101 -5.79 -26.87 -23.38
N PHE A 102 -5.43 -26.44 -22.18
CA PHE A 102 -4.07 -25.99 -21.90
C PHE A 102 -3.66 -26.38 -20.50
N ILE A 103 -2.37 -26.26 -20.23
CA ILE A 103 -1.84 -26.21 -18.87
C ILE A 103 -0.93 -24.99 -18.76
N SER A 104 -1.07 -24.25 -17.68
CA SER A 104 -0.31 -23.06 -17.37
C SER A 104 0.16 -23.09 -15.92
N GLN A 105 1.38 -22.63 -15.70
CA GLN A 105 1.95 -22.46 -14.37
C GLN A 105 2.66 -21.11 -14.27
N ASP A 106 2.51 -20.43 -13.13
CA ASP A 106 3.22 -19.18 -12.78
C ASP A 106 2.91 -18.01 -13.75
N ASN A 107 1.75 -18.05 -14.41
CA ASN A 107 1.24 -17.00 -15.30
C ASN A 107 -0.07 -16.41 -14.75
N LEU A 108 -0.34 -15.14 -15.08
CA LEU A 108 -1.61 -14.50 -14.75
C LEU A 108 -2.54 -14.53 -15.95
N LEU A 109 -3.57 -15.37 -15.87
CA LEU A 109 -4.56 -15.58 -16.93
C LEU A 109 -5.92 -15.02 -16.49
N SER A 110 -6.59 -14.32 -17.40
CA SER A 110 -7.97 -13.83 -17.20
C SER A 110 -8.93 -14.53 -18.13
N VAL A 111 -10.10 -14.91 -17.60
CA VAL A 111 -11.17 -15.56 -18.36
C VAL A 111 -12.32 -14.58 -18.54
N GLY A 112 -12.64 -14.26 -19.80
CA GLY A 112 -13.70 -13.34 -20.19
C GLY A 112 -13.55 -11.91 -19.65
N GLY A 113 -12.37 -11.55 -19.13
CA GLY A 113 -12.15 -10.30 -18.41
C GLY A 113 -12.82 -10.21 -17.03
N LYS A 114 -13.36 -11.33 -16.51
CA LYS A 114 -14.19 -11.36 -15.29
C LYS A 114 -13.46 -11.88 -14.07
N PHE A 115 -12.73 -12.98 -14.22
CA PHE A 115 -11.99 -13.59 -13.11
C PHE A 115 -10.59 -14.01 -13.55
N ILE A 116 -9.74 -14.27 -12.56
CA ILE A 116 -8.34 -14.65 -12.73
C ILE A 116 -8.17 -16.12 -12.32
N LEU A 117 -7.38 -16.88 -13.09
CA LEU A 117 -7.05 -18.26 -12.77
C LEU A 117 -5.93 -18.35 -11.73
N PRO A 118 -5.87 -19.41 -10.90
CA PRO A 118 -4.79 -19.60 -9.92
C PRO A 118 -3.45 -19.94 -10.59
N ARG A 119 -2.43 -20.05 -9.75
CA ARG A 119 -1.03 -20.34 -10.13
C ARG A 119 -0.88 -21.53 -11.06
N ILE A 120 -1.55 -22.64 -10.77
CA ILE A 120 -1.59 -23.82 -11.64
C ILE A 120 -2.99 -23.87 -12.22
N ALA A 121 -3.10 -23.70 -13.53
CA ALA A 121 -4.37 -23.68 -14.23
C ALA A 121 -4.31 -24.56 -15.48
N GLY A 122 -5.42 -25.19 -15.83
CA GLY A 122 -5.48 -25.98 -17.05
C GLY A 122 -6.67 -26.92 -17.08
N GLY A 123 -6.86 -27.59 -18.20
CA GLY A 123 -8.04 -28.39 -18.50
C GLY A 123 -8.73 -27.92 -19.78
N GLU A 124 -9.91 -28.46 -20.06
CA GLU A 124 -10.67 -28.17 -21.27
C GLU A 124 -11.12 -26.69 -21.31
N THR A 125 -10.70 -25.95 -22.35
CA THR A 125 -10.95 -24.50 -22.46
C THR A 125 -12.44 -24.15 -22.40
N LYS A 126 -13.30 -24.99 -22.99
CA LYS A 126 -14.76 -24.79 -22.97
C LYS A 126 -15.32 -24.81 -21.55
N LYS A 127 -14.86 -25.73 -20.70
CA LYS A 127 -15.29 -25.80 -19.30
C LYS A 127 -14.90 -24.55 -18.53
N ILE A 128 -13.64 -24.14 -18.67
CA ILE A 128 -13.10 -22.95 -18.02
C ILE A 128 -13.85 -21.68 -18.45
N THR A 129 -14.13 -21.54 -19.75
CA THR A 129 -14.80 -20.36 -20.32
C THR A 129 -16.30 -20.31 -20.04
N ASN A 130 -16.95 -21.46 -19.81
CA ASN A 130 -18.34 -21.52 -19.36
C ASN A 130 -18.54 -20.82 -18.02
N PHE A 131 -17.58 -20.88 -17.09
CA PHE A 131 -17.67 -20.11 -15.87
C PHE A 131 -17.76 -18.61 -16.14
N GLY A 132 -17.10 -18.11 -17.18
CA GLY A 132 -17.21 -16.72 -17.64
C GLY A 132 -18.66 -16.27 -17.90
N GLN A 133 -19.58 -17.17 -18.23
CA GLN A 133 -21.01 -16.86 -18.37
C GLN A 133 -21.74 -16.86 -17.01
N ILE A 134 -21.33 -17.72 -16.08
CA ILE A 134 -21.88 -17.82 -14.71
C ILE A 134 -21.57 -16.55 -13.90
N PHE A 135 -20.38 -15.96 -14.09
CA PHE A 135 -19.95 -14.68 -13.48
C PHE A 135 -20.71 -13.42 -13.95
N SER A 136 -21.79 -13.58 -14.74
CA SER A 136 -22.66 -12.46 -15.15
C SER A 136 -23.81 -12.20 -14.17
N GLY A 137 -24.09 -13.13 -13.26
CA GLY A 137 -25.22 -13.06 -12.34
C GLY A 137 -24.84 -12.54 -10.95
N ASP A 138 -25.82 -11.98 -10.23
CA ASP A 138 -25.67 -11.51 -8.85
C ASP A 138 -25.87 -12.65 -7.81
N LEU A 139 -26.39 -13.80 -8.24
CA LEU A 139 -26.74 -14.96 -7.41
C LEU A 139 -26.05 -16.22 -7.96
N TYR A 140 -25.19 -16.82 -7.15
CA TYR A 140 -24.47 -18.06 -7.47
C TYR A 140 -25.07 -19.23 -6.69
N GLN A 141 -25.17 -20.40 -7.30
CA GLN A 141 -25.64 -21.62 -6.66
C GLN A 141 -24.48 -22.39 -6.02
N ASN A 142 -24.79 -23.24 -5.05
CA ASN A 142 -23.80 -24.12 -4.42
C ASN A 142 -23.10 -25.05 -5.43
N SER A 143 -23.83 -25.48 -6.47
CA SER A 143 -23.28 -26.26 -7.58
C SER A 143 -22.21 -25.49 -8.35
N ASP A 144 -22.38 -24.18 -8.53
CA ASP A 144 -21.43 -23.34 -9.29
C ASP A 144 -20.09 -23.25 -8.54
N PHE A 145 -20.14 -23.06 -7.22
CA PHE A 145 -18.95 -23.05 -6.37
C PHE A 145 -18.26 -24.43 -6.31
N SER A 146 -19.05 -25.51 -6.21
CA SER A 146 -18.50 -26.87 -6.22
C SER A 146 -17.82 -27.19 -7.55
N SER A 147 -18.43 -26.85 -8.69
CA SER A 147 -17.83 -27.02 -10.01
C SER A 147 -16.58 -26.17 -10.17
N PHE A 148 -16.61 -24.89 -9.76
CA PHE A 148 -15.43 -24.03 -9.81
C PHE A 148 -14.29 -24.58 -8.95
N PHE A 149 -14.58 -25.05 -7.74
CA PHE A 149 -13.60 -25.68 -6.87
C PHE A 149 -12.94 -26.89 -7.53
N GLN A 150 -13.73 -27.81 -8.09
CA GLN A 150 -13.19 -29.00 -8.73
C GLN A 150 -12.40 -28.67 -9.99
N GLU A 151 -12.98 -27.92 -10.93
CA GLU A 151 -12.40 -27.70 -12.26
C GLU A 151 -11.25 -26.68 -12.25
N ILE A 152 -11.30 -25.65 -11.39
CA ILE A 152 -10.30 -24.58 -11.38
C ILE A 152 -9.23 -24.77 -10.31
N LEU A 153 -9.57 -25.29 -9.12
CA LEU A 153 -8.59 -25.45 -8.04
C LEU A 153 -8.02 -26.88 -7.97
N VAL A 154 -8.85 -27.91 -8.09
CA VAL A 154 -8.47 -29.29 -7.77
C VAL A 154 -7.91 -30.05 -8.98
N GLU A 155 -8.63 -30.12 -10.09
CA GLU A 155 -8.22 -30.86 -11.28
C GLU A 155 -6.81 -30.45 -11.74
N PRO A 156 -6.44 -29.15 -11.78
CA PRO A 156 -5.11 -28.74 -12.22
C PRO A 156 -3.95 -29.21 -11.34
N LEU A 157 -4.21 -29.58 -10.08
CA LEU A 157 -3.18 -30.12 -9.19
C LEU A 157 -2.72 -31.52 -9.59
N SER A 158 -3.52 -32.22 -10.41
CA SER A 158 -3.17 -33.55 -10.92
C SER A 158 -2.13 -33.50 -12.04
N PHE A 159 -1.93 -32.33 -12.67
CA PHE A 159 -0.93 -32.16 -13.70
C PHE A 159 0.47 -32.37 -13.11
N THR A 160 1.24 -33.28 -13.70
CA THR A 160 2.60 -33.57 -13.24
C THR A 160 3.44 -32.30 -13.29
N SER A 161 4.13 -32.03 -12.18
CA SER A 161 4.85 -30.78 -11.94
C SER A 161 5.71 -30.40 -13.15
N PHE A 162 5.48 -29.20 -13.68
CA PHE A 162 6.45 -28.59 -14.58
C PHE A 162 7.73 -28.38 -13.79
N ARG A 163 8.85 -28.88 -14.29
CA ARG A 163 10.11 -28.19 -14.00
C ARG A 163 9.93 -26.80 -14.58
N THR A 164 10.06 -25.78 -13.75
CA THR A 164 10.26 -24.41 -14.22
C THR A 164 11.42 -24.46 -15.20
N LYS A 165 11.14 -24.36 -16.50
CA LYS A 165 12.15 -23.98 -17.46
C LYS A 165 12.37 -22.52 -17.15
N VAL A 166 13.37 -22.29 -16.29
CA VAL A 166 13.83 -20.96 -15.92
C VAL A 166 14.13 -20.23 -17.22
N PHE A 167 13.79 -18.95 -17.29
CA PHE A 167 14.20 -18.09 -18.38
C PHE A 167 15.69 -18.25 -18.64
N ASP A 168 16.07 -18.52 -19.89
CA ASP A 168 17.47 -18.64 -20.22
C ASP A 168 18.11 -17.26 -20.06
N ARG A 169 19.17 -17.18 -19.26
CA ARG A 169 19.96 -15.97 -19.08
C ARG A 169 21.37 -16.19 -19.60
N PHE A 170 21.92 -15.12 -20.16
CA PHE A 170 23.31 -15.08 -20.53
C PHE A 170 24.14 -14.79 -19.28
N LEU A 171 24.85 -15.81 -18.79
CA LEU A 171 25.78 -15.65 -17.68
C LEU A 171 26.98 -14.82 -18.13
N LEU A 172 27.09 -13.61 -17.62
CA LEU A 172 28.20 -12.71 -17.89
C LEU A 172 29.24 -12.86 -16.78
N THR A 173 30.38 -13.46 -17.11
CA THR A 173 31.51 -13.65 -16.18
C THR A 173 32.43 -12.43 -16.10
N GLU A 174 32.34 -11.53 -17.07
CA GLU A 174 33.14 -10.30 -17.16
C GLU A 174 32.38 -9.08 -16.59
N ASN A 175 33.11 -7.99 -16.32
CA ASN A 175 32.49 -6.74 -15.89
C ASN A 175 31.58 -6.17 -16.99
N VAL A 176 30.32 -5.85 -16.65
CA VAL A 176 29.30 -5.35 -17.58
C VAL A 176 29.74 -4.06 -18.29
N VAL A 177 30.39 -3.14 -17.56
CA VAL A 177 30.85 -1.85 -18.12
C VAL A 177 31.90 -2.11 -19.20
N SER A 178 32.87 -2.98 -18.92
CA SER A 178 33.92 -3.33 -19.87
C SER A 178 33.38 -4.12 -21.07
N TYR A 179 32.53 -5.12 -20.85
CA TYR A 179 31.96 -5.97 -21.90
C TYR A 179 31.16 -5.16 -22.93
N PHE A 180 30.36 -4.20 -22.47
CA PHE A 180 29.58 -3.32 -23.35
C PHE A 180 30.33 -2.06 -23.79
N GLY A 181 31.60 -1.87 -23.40
CA GLY A 181 32.38 -0.68 -23.75
C GLY A 181 31.81 0.63 -23.18
N LEU A 182 31.20 0.58 -22.00
CA LEU A 182 30.47 1.70 -21.38
C LEU A 182 31.39 2.67 -20.61
N ASP A 183 32.69 2.38 -20.51
CA ASP A 183 33.68 3.25 -19.87
C ASP A 183 33.73 4.66 -20.49
N CYS A 184 33.38 4.76 -21.77
CA CYS A 184 33.26 6.03 -22.48
C CYS A 184 32.28 7.02 -21.82
N LEU A 185 31.27 6.53 -21.07
CA LEU A 185 30.27 7.35 -20.37
C LEU A 185 30.87 8.15 -19.20
N LYS A 186 32.04 7.73 -18.69
CA LYS A 186 32.79 8.43 -17.63
C LYS A 186 33.71 9.52 -18.19
N THR A 187 33.90 9.58 -19.51
CA THR A 187 34.88 10.47 -20.15
C THR A 187 34.21 11.58 -20.98
N LYS A 188 35.03 12.46 -21.59
CA LYS A 188 34.55 13.48 -22.54
C LYS A 188 33.92 12.89 -23.81
N SER A 189 34.15 11.60 -24.11
CA SER A 189 33.57 10.93 -25.28
C SER A 189 32.16 10.39 -25.06
N ALA A 190 31.52 10.68 -23.92
CA ALA A 190 30.17 10.22 -23.61
C ALA A 190 29.13 10.57 -24.69
N GLY A 191 29.28 11.71 -25.36
CA GLY A 191 28.40 12.12 -26.46
C GLY A 191 28.76 11.54 -27.83
N SER A 192 29.85 10.79 -27.96
CA SER A 192 30.27 10.22 -29.25
C SER A 192 29.28 9.18 -29.77
N PHE A 193 29.17 9.07 -31.09
CA PHE A 193 28.33 8.07 -31.75
C PHE A 193 28.62 6.65 -31.27
N VAL A 194 29.91 6.30 -31.13
CA VAL A 194 30.35 4.98 -30.66
C VAL A 194 29.86 4.71 -29.24
N CYS A 195 30.04 5.66 -28.32
CA CYS A 195 29.59 5.52 -26.93
C CYS A 195 28.07 5.44 -26.81
N GLN A 196 27.36 6.25 -27.59
CA GLN A 196 25.90 6.23 -27.62
C GLN A 196 25.35 4.95 -28.23
N SER A 197 26.02 4.38 -29.25
CA SER A 197 25.67 3.10 -29.84
C SER A 197 25.86 1.95 -28.84
N ALA A 198 27.02 1.91 -28.17
CA ALA A 198 27.31 0.97 -27.09
C ALA A 198 26.25 1.02 -25.97
N LEU A 199 25.88 2.23 -25.54
CA LEU A 199 24.82 2.44 -24.56
C LEU A 199 23.45 1.96 -25.06
N THR A 200 23.08 2.20 -26.33
CA THR A 200 21.82 1.63 -26.89
C THR A 200 21.84 0.11 -26.79
N LYS A 201 22.92 -0.52 -27.27
CA LYS A 201 23.07 -1.98 -27.26
C LYS A 201 22.95 -2.55 -25.86
N PHE A 202 23.53 -1.89 -24.85
CA PHE A 202 23.33 -2.31 -23.47
C PHE A 202 21.86 -2.20 -23.03
N LEU A 203 21.24 -1.03 -23.21
CA LEU A 203 19.85 -0.77 -22.77
C LEU A 203 18.83 -1.73 -23.40
N GLU A 204 19.08 -2.18 -24.63
CA GLU A 204 18.19 -3.11 -25.34
C GLU A 204 18.32 -4.58 -24.91
N ASN A 205 19.37 -4.94 -24.17
CA ASN A 205 19.75 -6.33 -23.95
C ASN A 205 20.08 -6.68 -22.49
N PHE A 206 20.22 -5.72 -21.58
CA PHE A 206 20.61 -6.02 -20.20
C PHE A 206 19.63 -6.95 -19.47
N PHE A 207 18.37 -7.02 -19.90
CA PHE A 207 17.35 -7.84 -19.26
C PHE A 207 17.57 -9.35 -19.42
N VAL A 208 18.39 -9.79 -20.37
CA VAL A 208 18.75 -11.21 -20.53
C VAL A 208 20.06 -11.58 -19.84
N LEU A 209 20.71 -10.62 -19.18
CA LEU A 209 21.99 -10.84 -18.51
C LEU A 209 21.78 -11.39 -17.11
N GLU A 210 22.66 -12.30 -16.73
CA GLU A 210 22.85 -12.73 -15.36
C GLU A 210 24.30 -12.45 -14.95
N VAL A 211 24.48 -11.68 -13.88
CA VAL A 211 25.81 -11.41 -13.33
C VAL A 211 25.93 -12.18 -12.03
N PRO A 212 26.85 -13.15 -11.92
CA PRO A 212 26.99 -13.94 -10.71
C PRO A 212 27.36 -13.03 -9.54
N SER A 213 26.61 -13.14 -8.44
CA SER A 213 26.95 -12.44 -7.20
C SER A 213 28.18 -13.11 -6.59
N THR A 214 29.23 -12.35 -6.28
CA THR A 214 30.49 -12.83 -5.68
C THR A 214 30.36 -13.39 -4.26
N SER A 215 29.13 -13.62 -3.77
CA SER A 215 28.81 -13.99 -2.38
C SER A 215 29.28 -15.37 -1.93
N ASN A 216 29.91 -16.18 -2.81
CA ASN A 216 30.41 -17.52 -2.48
C ASN A 216 31.93 -17.66 -2.59
N VAL A 217 32.70 -16.55 -2.57
CA VAL A 217 34.15 -16.64 -2.40
C VAL A 217 34.44 -16.68 -0.90
N SER A 218 34.89 -17.84 -0.45
CA SER A 218 35.36 -18.12 0.91
C SER A 218 36.20 -16.98 1.48
N GLU A 219 35.92 -16.61 2.73
CA GLU A 219 36.74 -15.76 3.59
C GLU A 219 38.22 -16.21 3.52
N ASN A 220 39.01 -15.56 2.67
CA ASN A 220 40.46 -15.43 2.76
C ASN A 220 40.99 -14.74 1.50
N THR A 221 40.67 -13.46 1.33
CA THR A 221 41.53 -12.52 0.60
C THR A 221 41.08 -11.11 0.91
N THR A 222 41.85 -10.41 1.74
CA THR A 222 41.79 -8.95 1.87
C THR A 222 42.35 -8.32 0.59
N SER A 223 41.50 -8.12 -0.42
CA SER A 223 41.73 -7.17 -1.51
C SER A 223 40.97 -5.87 -1.20
N ILE A 224 41.73 -4.80 -0.97
CA ILE A 224 41.18 -3.45 -0.86
C ILE A 224 40.81 -3.00 -2.29
N GLY A 225 39.51 -2.91 -2.59
CA GLY A 225 39.00 -2.21 -3.77
C GLY A 225 38.24 -3.04 -4.82
N GLU A 226 37.35 -3.95 -4.43
CA GLU A 226 36.41 -4.57 -5.39
C GLU A 226 35.16 -3.69 -5.54
N GLU A 227 35.02 -3.01 -6.69
CA GLU A 227 33.75 -2.43 -7.11
C GLU A 227 32.73 -3.58 -7.26
N ASN A 228 31.64 -3.53 -6.50
CA ASN A 228 30.55 -4.49 -6.62
C ASN A 228 30.02 -4.49 -8.06
N ASN A 229 30.23 -5.59 -8.77
CA ASN A 229 29.88 -5.75 -10.19
C ASN A 229 28.42 -6.21 -10.38
N SER A 230 27.47 -5.80 -9.52
CA SER A 230 26.09 -6.23 -9.72
C SER A 230 25.47 -5.48 -10.91
N LEU A 231 24.62 -6.16 -11.69
CA LEU A 231 23.86 -5.52 -12.78
C LEU A 231 23.08 -4.30 -12.28
N LEU A 232 22.60 -4.36 -11.04
CA LEU A 232 21.83 -3.31 -10.41
C LEU A 232 22.65 -2.05 -10.11
N ASP A 233 23.92 -2.21 -9.71
CA ASP A 233 24.84 -1.09 -9.53
C ASP A 233 25.13 -0.40 -10.86
N VAL A 234 25.34 -1.20 -11.92
CA VAL A 234 25.54 -0.69 -13.28
C VAL A 234 24.32 0.08 -13.77
N LEU A 235 23.11 -0.44 -13.55
CA LEU A 235 21.86 0.27 -13.87
C LEU A 235 21.75 1.60 -13.10
N THR A 236 22.11 1.60 -11.81
CA THR A 236 22.11 2.81 -10.96
C THR A 236 23.10 3.86 -11.46
N GLN A 237 24.27 3.45 -11.95
CA GLN A 237 25.27 4.35 -12.52
C GLN A 237 24.86 4.90 -13.89
N ILE A 238 24.18 4.11 -14.72
CA ILE A 238 23.77 4.49 -16.08
C ILE A 238 22.54 5.40 -16.06
N TYR A 239 21.59 5.16 -15.16
CA TYR A 239 20.31 5.87 -15.13
C TYR A 239 20.44 7.43 -15.15
N PRO A 240 21.32 8.07 -14.34
CA PRO A 240 21.53 9.52 -14.40
C PRO A 240 21.99 10.06 -15.75
N LYS A 241 22.63 9.22 -16.58
CA LYS A 241 23.11 9.56 -17.92
C LYS A 241 22.01 9.45 -18.98
N VAL A 242 20.99 8.62 -18.76
CA VAL A 242 19.91 8.36 -19.72
C VAL A 242 18.61 9.08 -19.40
N ARG A 243 18.39 9.49 -18.14
CA ARG A 243 17.10 10.07 -17.66
C ARG A 243 16.61 11.32 -18.40
N TYR A 244 17.50 12.04 -19.08
CA TYR A 244 17.15 13.27 -19.83
C TYR A 244 16.93 13.03 -21.33
N SER A 245 17.35 11.88 -21.87
CA SER A 245 17.06 11.51 -23.25
C SER A 245 15.76 10.72 -23.29
N HIS A 246 14.76 11.22 -24.02
CA HIS A 246 13.46 10.58 -24.14
C HIS A 246 13.58 9.13 -24.65
N GLU A 247 14.37 8.93 -25.71
CA GLU A 247 14.58 7.61 -26.31
C GLU A 247 15.31 6.65 -25.37
N LYS A 248 16.44 7.08 -24.77
CA LYS A 248 17.24 6.23 -23.89
C LYS A 248 16.53 5.91 -22.59
N LYS A 249 15.80 6.87 -22.03
CA LYS A 249 14.97 6.67 -20.86
C LYS A 249 13.89 5.64 -21.15
N LYS A 250 13.22 5.72 -22.30
CA LYS A 250 12.22 4.72 -22.72
C LYS A 250 12.83 3.32 -22.83
N LEU A 251 14.01 3.19 -23.46
CA LEU A 251 14.72 1.92 -23.53
C LEU A 251 15.08 1.37 -22.15
N PHE A 252 15.57 2.23 -21.25
CA PHE A 252 15.84 1.86 -19.86
C PHE A 252 14.57 1.36 -19.15
N CYS A 253 13.49 2.14 -19.15
CA CYS A 253 12.26 1.78 -18.46
C CYS A 253 11.67 0.45 -18.99
N ASN A 254 11.63 0.28 -20.32
CA ASN A 254 11.15 -0.96 -20.96
C ASN A 254 12.07 -2.16 -20.66
N GLY A 255 13.38 -1.93 -20.64
CA GLY A 255 14.35 -2.96 -20.27
C GLY A 255 14.17 -3.41 -18.83
N VAL A 256 13.87 -2.50 -17.90
CA VAL A 256 13.61 -2.83 -16.48
C VAL A 256 12.34 -3.65 -16.33
N ILE A 257 11.26 -3.29 -17.03
CA ILE A 257 10.02 -4.08 -17.01
C ILE A 257 10.28 -5.50 -17.51
N LYS A 258 11.01 -5.66 -18.62
CA LYS A 258 11.42 -6.98 -19.14
C LYS A 258 12.28 -7.73 -18.13
N TYR A 259 13.29 -7.07 -17.55
CA TYR A 259 14.18 -7.67 -16.57
C TYR A 259 13.39 -8.30 -15.42
N ILE A 260 12.40 -7.60 -14.88
CA ILE A 260 11.55 -8.12 -13.79
C ILE A 260 10.59 -9.19 -14.29
N THR A 261 9.97 -9.01 -15.45
CA THR A 261 9.10 -10.02 -16.09
C THR A 261 9.82 -11.37 -16.19
N TYR A 262 11.12 -11.36 -16.49
CA TYR A 262 11.94 -12.55 -16.65
C TYR A 262 12.69 -12.96 -15.37
N GLY A 263 12.18 -12.55 -14.19
CA GLY A 263 12.65 -12.98 -12.86
C GLY A 263 13.78 -12.14 -12.27
N GLY A 264 14.00 -10.93 -12.76
CA GLY A 264 15.01 -10.00 -12.26
C GLY A 264 14.73 -9.59 -10.81
N THR A 265 15.78 -9.24 -10.06
CA THR A 265 15.63 -8.81 -8.66
C THR A 265 15.26 -7.32 -8.60
N VAL A 266 14.42 -6.96 -7.63
CA VAL A 266 13.95 -5.58 -7.46
C VAL A 266 14.43 -5.03 -6.12
N ASN A 267 14.87 -3.77 -6.11
CA ASN A 267 15.15 -3.02 -4.89
C ASN A 267 14.49 -1.63 -4.93
N SER A 268 14.65 -0.88 -3.83
CA SER A 268 14.13 0.48 -3.69
C SER A 268 14.71 1.42 -4.75
N ALA A 269 16.02 1.35 -5.02
CA ALA A 269 16.68 2.20 -6.02
C ALA A 269 16.06 2.05 -7.42
N LEU A 270 15.76 0.81 -7.84
CA LEU A 270 15.09 0.54 -9.12
C LEU A 270 13.67 1.09 -9.15
N THR A 271 12.96 1.01 -8.02
CA THR A 271 11.61 1.59 -7.89
C THR A 271 11.65 3.12 -8.04
N ASP A 272 12.62 3.79 -7.40
CA ASP A 272 12.80 5.24 -7.48
C ASP A 272 13.17 5.69 -8.91
N MET A 273 14.03 4.93 -9.60
CA MET A 273 14.36 5.17 -11.00
C MET A 273 13.12 5.05 -11.89
N MET A 274 12.30 4.03 -11.66
CA MET A 274 11.07 3.80 -12.43
C MET A 274 9.96 4.81 -12.15
N ALA A 275 9.91 5.39 -10.94
CA ALA A 275 8.97 6.47 -10.61
C ALA A 275 9.17 7.73 -11.47
N SER A 276 10.34 7.87 -12.09
CA SER A 276 10.60 8.94 -13.06
C SER A 276 10.03 8.67 -14.45
N CYS A 277 9.73 7.41 -14.79
CA CYS A 277 9.18 7.03 -16.10
C CYS A 277 7.76 7.61 -16.24
N ASP A 278 7.20 7.56 -17.45
CA ASP A 278 5.81 7.98 -17.62
C ASP A 278 4.86 7.12 -16.78
N ARG A 279 3.67 7.68 -16.50
CA ARG A 279 2.72 7.09 -15.55
C ARG A 279 2.24 5.70 -15.96
N GLU A 280 2.08 5.45 -17.26
CA GLU A 280 1.62 4.16 -17.77
C GLU A 280 2.71 3.10 -17.59
N THR A 281 3.94 3.42 -17.98
CA THR A 281 5.12 2.57 -17.76
C THR A 281 5.36 2.27 -16.29
N PHE A 282 5.20 3.25 -15.39
CA PHE A 282 5.34 3.01 -13.95
C PHE A 282 4.22 2.11 -13.38
N LYS A 283 3.00 2.22 -13.92
CA LYS A 283 1.88 1.34 -13.56
C LYS A 283 2.14 -0.09 -14.01
N GLU A 284 2.63 -0.28 -15.24
CA GLU A 284 3.03 -1.60 -15.77
C GLU A 284 4.17 -2.20 -14.93
N TYR A 285 5.21 -1.40 -14.64
CA TYR A 285 6.29 -1.79 -13.74
C TYR A 285 5.80 -2.26 -12.38
N SER A 286 4.93 -1.48 -11.73
CA SER A 286 4.39 -1.80 -10.41
C SER A 286 3.62 -3.11 -10.45
N PHE A 287 2.80 -3.32 -11.49
CA PHE A 287 2.02 -4.54 -11.68
C PHE A 287 2.91 -5.78 -11.87
N VAL A 288 3.93 -5.69 -12.74
CA VAL A 288 4.86 -6.82 -13.00
C VAL A 288 5.74 -7.11 -11.78
N ARG A 289 6.22 -6.08 -11.07
CA ARG A 289 6.96 -6.24 -9.81
C ARG A 289 6.12 -6.99 -8.77
N ASP A 290 4.90 -6.54 -8.54
CA ASP A 290 4.01 -7.11 -7.54
C ASP A 290 3.61 -8.55 -7.91
N PHE A 291 3.39 -8.83 -9.20
CA PHE A 291 3.20 -10.20 -9.70
C PHE A 291 4.43 -11.10 -9.46
N GLY A 292 5.63 -10.60 -9.77
CA GLY A 292 6.88 -11.31 -9.52
C GLY A 292 7.11 -11.61 -8.03
N GLU A 293 6.76 -10.68 -7.14
CA GLU A 293 6.81 -10.88 -5.69
C GLU A 293 5.89 -12.02 -5.23
N ILE A 294 4.66 -12.07 -5.74
CA ILE A 294 3.71 -13.16 -5.45
C ILE A 294 4.29 -14.52 -5.88
N ASN A 295 4.79 -14.61 -7.11
CA ASN A 295 5.35 -15.86 -7.65
C ASN A 295 6.59 -16.32 -6.87
N ASN A 296 7.49 -15.39 -6.54
CA ASN A 296 8.68 -15.70 -5.76
C ASN A 296 8.33 -16.18 -4.35
N GLY A 297 7.28 -15.62 -3.71
CA GLY A 297 6.77 -16.13 -2.43
C GLY A 297 6.29 -17.59 -2.54
N PHE A 298 5.52 -17.91 -3.58
CA PHE A 298 5.07 -19.29 -3.82
C PHE A 298 6.23 -20.27 -4.10
N LEU A 299 7.26 -19.85 -4.82
CA LEU A 299 8.46 -20.66 -5.08
C LEU A 299 9.31 -20.85 -3.82
N GLY A 300 9.44 -19.79 -3.01
CA GLY A 300 10.20 -19.80 -1.76
C GLY A 300 9.47 -20.47 -0.58
N GLY A 301 8.26 -20.99 -0.79
CA GLY A 301 7.45 -21.60 0.27
C GLY A 301 6.99 -20.62 1.35
N THR A 302 7.16 -19.31 1.12
CA THR A 302 6.79 -18.23 2.03
C THR A 302 5.65 -17.46 1.39
N SER A 303 4.43 -17.68 1.89
CA SER A 303 3.31 -16.79 1.55
C SER A 303 3.16 -15.77 2.67
N ASP A 304 3.09 -14.49 2.34
CA ASP A 304 2.81 -13.42 3.30
C ASP A 304 1.33 -12.99 3.25
N GLY A 305 0.89 -12.22 4.25
CA GLY A 305 -0.45 -11.63 4.30
C GLY A 305 -0.66 -10.39 3.42
N LYS A 306 0.33 -10.01 2.60
CA LYS A 306 0.31 -8.74 1.85
C LYS A 306 -0.78 -8.71 0.79
N PHE A 307 -1.52 -7.60 0.72
CA PHE A 307 -2.47 -7.31 -0.35
C PHE A 307 -1.89 -6.29 -1.35
N TYR A 308 -2.51 -6.19 -2.51
CA TYR A 308 -2.12 -5.33 -3.61
C TYR A 308 -3.25 -4.38 -3.99
N ASN A 309 -2.92 -3.23 -4.59
CA ASN A 309 -3.94 -2.29 -5.07
C ASN A 309 -4.65 -2.77 -6.34
N ASP A 310 -4.08 -3.74 -7.07
CA ASP A 310 -4.68 -4.32 -8.26
C ASP A 310 -5.54 -5.54 -7.88
N LEU A 311 -6.84 -5.46 -8.19
CA LEU A 311 -7.81 -6.53 -7.90
C LEU A 311 -7.38 -7.88 -8.51
N ARG A 312 -6.77 -7.87 -9.70
CA ARG A 312 -6.38 -9.10 -10.42
C ARG A 312 -5.25 -9.83 -9.69
N LEU A 313 -4.31 -9.08 -9.11
CA LEU A 313 -3.22 -9.64 -8.31
C LEU A 313 -3.75 -10.25 -7.00
N ASN A 314 -4.72 -9.60 -6.35
CA ASN A 314 -5.37 -10.14 -5.16
C ASN A 314 -6.15 -11.43 -5.48
N GLN A 315 -6.90 -11.46 -6.58
CA GLN A 315 -7.61 -12.67 -7.02
C GLN A 315 -6.65 -13.82 -7.35
N TYR A 316 -5.59 -13.53 -8.11
CA TYR A 316 -4.54 -14.50 -8.41
C TYR A 316 -3.96 -15.09 -7.13
N LYS A 317 -3.55 -14.25 -6.18
CA LYS A 317 -2.97 -14.68 -4.91
C LYS A 317 -3.96 -15.49 -4.06
N LEU A 318 -5.21 -15.04 -3.98
CA LEU A 318 -6.28 -15.69 -3.22
C LEU A 318 -6.54 -17.11 -3.72
N PHE A 319 -6.84 -17.29 -5.01
CA PHE A 319 -7.15 -18.60 -5.57
C PHE A 319 -5.93 -19.53 -5.56
N SER A 320 -4.73 -18.98 -5.77
CA SER A 320 -3.47 -19.73 -5.65
C SER A 320 -3.25 -20.24 -4.23
N LEU A 321 -3.54 -19.43 -3.21
CA LEU A 321 -3.46 -19.85 -1.81
C LEU A 321 -4.48 -20.92 -1.48
N GLN A 322 -5.73 -20.79 -1.94
CA GLN A 322 -6.76 -21.81 -1.75
C GLN A 322 -6.39 -23.14 -2.43
N GLN A 323 -5.78 -23.08 -3.62
CA GLN A 323 -5.27 -24.25 -4.34
C GLN A 323 -4.13 -24.93 -3.56
N LEU A 324 -3.14 -24.16 -3.08
CA LEU A 324 -2.03 -24.69 -2.29
C LEU A 324 -2.48 -25.25 -0.94
N LEU A 325 -3.41 -24.58 -0.28
CA LEU A 325 -3.97 -24.98 0.99
C LEU A 325 -4.72 -26.31 0.87
N TYR A 326 -5.54 -26.47 -0.18
CA TYR A 326 -6.20 -27.76 -0.47
C TYR A 326 -5.17 -28.89 -0.69
N LYS A 327 -4.12 -28.61 -1.47
CA LYS A 327 -3.04 -29.58 -1.71
C LYS A 327 -2.37 -30.02 -0.40
N GLN A 328 -2.10 -29.09 0.51
CA GLN A 328 -1.48 -29.40 1.80
C GLN A 328 -2.43 -30.17 2.73
N ILE A 329 -3.71 -29.78 2.78
CA ILE A 329 -4.74 -30.49 3.57
C ILE A 329 -4.86 -31.96 3.16
N LYS A 330 -4.81 -32.25 1.84
CA LYS A 330 -4.83 -33.64 1.33
C LYS A 330 -3.50 -34.36 1.48
N GLY A 331 -2.40 -33.62 1.59
CA GLY A 331 -1.04 -34.15 1.68
C GLY A 331 -0.60 -34.52 3.10
N THR A 332 0.70 -34.79 3.24
CA THR A 332 1.37 -35.04 4.53
C THR A 332 2.10 -33.83 5.10
N ALA A 333 2.07 -32.69 4.41
CA ALA A 333 2.77 -31.47 4.80
C ALA A 333 2.06 -30.72 5.93
N GLN A 334 2.81 -29.90 6.67
CA GLN A 334 2.24 -28.95 7.64
C GLN A 334 1.44 -27.88 6.92
N VAL A 335 0.20 -27.65 7.38
CA VAL A 335 -0.77 -26.73 6.78
C VAL A 335 -0.70 -25.33 7.40
N GLU A 336 -0.13 -25.23 8.60
CA GLU A 336 -0.15 -24.06 9.49
C GLU A 336 0.34 -22.77 8.81
N THR A 337 1.50 -22.82 8.14
CA THR A 337 2.09 -21.64 7.48
C THR A 337 1.18 -21.09 6.39
N ILE A 338 0.73 -21.94 5.44
CA ILE A 338 -0.09 -21.47 4.31
C ILE A 338 -1.47 -21.01 4.79
N LEU A 339 -2.06 -21.71 5.75
CA LEU A 339 -3.34 -21.31 6.33
C LEU A 339 -3.24 -19.96 7.03
N THR A 340 -2.17 -19.72 7.79
CA THR A 340 -1.91 -18.42 8.43
C THR A 340 -1.82 -17.30 7.40
N SER A 341 -1.02 -17.49 6.35
CA SER A 341 -0.87 -16.51 5.26
C SER A 341 -2.18 -16.22 4.54
N TYR A 342 -3.00 -17.25 4.33
CA TYR A 342 -4.32 -17.12 3.72
C TYR A 342 -5.26 -16.26 4.59
N LEU A 343 -5.30 -16.52 5.90
CA LEU A 343 -6.13 -15.75 6.83
C LEU A 343 -5.60 -14.33 7.05
N ASP A 344 -4.28 -14.13 7.03
CA ASP A 344 -3.66 -12.79 7.08
C ASP A 344 -4.00 -11.96 5.84
N LEU A 345 -3.99 -12.56 4.65
CA LEU A 345 -4.42 -11.92 3.42
C LEU A 345 -5.86 -11.44 3.53
N TRP A 346 -6.78 -12.30 3.98
CA TRP A 346 -8.18 -11.93 4.20
C TRP A 346 -8.35 -10.80 5.20
N THR A 347 -7.67 -10.89 6.34
CA THR A 347 -7.71 -9.86 7.39
C THR A 347 -7.26 -8.51 6.83
N SER A 348 -6.13 -8.49 6.11
CA SER A 348 -5.57 -7.27 5.54
C SER A 348 -6.46 -6.66 4.44
N LEU A 349 -7.06 -7.51 3.59
CA LEU A 349 -8.01 -7.07 2.57
C LEU A 349 -9.25 -6.44 3.22
N LEU A 350 -9.90 -7.13 4.15
CA LEU A 350 -11.14 -6.66 4.78
C LEU A 350 -10.93 -5.38 5.60
N LEU A 351 -9.82 -5.29 6.35
CA LEU A 351 -9.41 -4.06 7.03
C LEU A 351 -9.33 -2.91 6.03
N LYS A 352 -8.68 -3.12 4.88
CA LYS A 352 -8.46 -2.05 3.92
C LYS A 352 -9.71 -1.64 3.17
N GLU A 353 -10.56 -2.59 2.81
CA GLU A 353 -11.86 -2.30 2.20
C GLU A 353 -12.75 -1.52 3.19
N GLY A 354 -12.70 -1.84 4.49
CA GLY A 354 -13.42 -1.11 5.55
C GLY A 354 -12.94 0.33 5.76
N GLU A 355 -11.64 0.62 5.59
CA GLU A 355 -11.09 1.97 5.75
C GLU A 355 -11.39 2.92 4.58
N ARG A 356 -11.50 2.40 3.35
CA ARG A 356 -11.43 3.22 2.13
C ARG A 356 -12.64 3.11 1.20
N ASP A 357 -13.62 2.25 1.49
CA ASP A 357 -14.70 1.88 0.56
C ASP A 357 -14.17 1.47 -0.84
N THR A 358 -12.92 1.02 -0.93
CA THR A 358 -12.30 0.54 -2.16
C THR A 358 -12.47 -0.95 -2.27
N GLN A 359 -13.08 -1.43 -3.35
CA GLN A 359 -13.21 -2.86 -3.62
C GLN A 359 -11.88 -3.46 -4.07
N LEU A 360 -11.30 -4.35 -3.25
CA LEU A 360 -10.03 -5.04 -3.51
C LEU A 360 -10.23 -6.47 -4.02
N LEU A 361 -11.42 -7.02 -3.81
CA LEU A 361 -11.89 -8.30 -4.37
C LEU A 361 -13.32 -8.17 -4.90
N ASP A 362 -13.62 -8.89 -5.98
CA ASP A 362 -14.97 -8.94 -6.53
C ASP A 362 -15.96 -9.72 -5.63
N SER A 363 -17.25 -9.62 -5.94
CA SER A 363 -18.26 -10.31 -5.13
C SER A 363 -18.15 -11.83 -5.22
N PHE A 364 -17.80 -12.38 -6.39
CA PHE A 364 -17.69 -13.82 -6.53
C PHE A 364 -16.57 -14.37 -5.64
N SER A 365 -15.40 -13.75 -5.64
CA SER A 365 -14.24 -14.20 -4.87
C SER A 365 -14.59 -14.28 -3.39
N LYS A 366 -15.34 -13.29 -2.87
CA LYS A 366 -15.83 -13.29 -1.49
C LYS A 366 -16.84 -14.41 -1.22
N GLN A 367 -17.84 -14.59 -2.10
CA GLN A 367 -18.86 -15.63 -1.95
C GLN A 367 -18.28 -17.05 -2.08
N PHE A 368 -17.38 -17.26 -3.04
CA PHE A 368 -16.66 -18.52 -3.20
C PHE A 368 -15.73 -18.81 -2.02
N SER A 369 -15.04 -17.80 -1.49
CA SER A 369 -14.21 -17.99 -0.29
C SER A 369 -15.04 -18.29 0.96
N HIS A 370 -16.22 -17.69 1.12
CA HIS A 370 -17.18 -18.10 2.13
C HIS A 370 -17.56 -19.58 1.97
N TRP A 371 -17.93 -20.00 0.74
CA TRP A 371 -18.20 -21.41 0.45
C TRP A 371 -17.01 -22.32 0.78
N TYR A 372 -15.79 -21.93 0.41
CA TYR A 372 -14.55 -22.67 0.69
C TYR A 372 -14.26 -22.77 2.19
N HIS A 373 -14.53 -21.71 2.96
CA HIS A 373 -14.41 -21.73 4.42
C HIS A 373 -15.38 -22.72 5.04
N GLN A 374 -16.66 -22.67 4.66
CA GLN A 374 -17.71 -23.52 5.24
C GLN A 374 -17.56 -24.99 4.85
N ASN A 375 -17.14 -25.29 3.62
CA ASN A 375 -17.11 -26.66 3.09
C ASN A 375 -15.75 -27.35 3.23
N LEU A 376 -14.64 -26.61 3.42
CA LEU A 376 -13.30 -27.20 3.52
C LEU A 376 -12.58 -26.82 4.81
N LEU A 377 -12.37 -25.52 5.07
CA LEU A 377 -11.50 -25.10 6.17
C LEU A 377 -12.11 -25.30 7.55
N LEU A 378 -13.39 -24.97 7.71
CA LEU A 378 -14.09 -25.12 8.98
C LEU A 378 -14.21 -26.60 9.38
N PRO A 379 -14.60 -27.54 8.49
CA PRO A 379 -14.53 -28.96 8.80
C PRO A 379 -13.11 -29.42 9.14
N TYR A 380 -12.09 -29.00 8.37
CA TYR A 380 -10.70 -29.37 8.63
C TYR A 380 -10.21 -28.87 9.99
N LEU A 381 -10.48 -27.61 10.36
CA LEU A 381 -10.10 -27.04 11.65
C LEU A 381 -10.94 -27.57 12.82
N ARG A 382 -12.03 -28.29 12.56
CA ARG A 382 -12.81 -28.97 13.60
C ARG A 382 -12.40 -30.42 13.75
N ASP A 383 -11.84 -31.06 12.73
CA ASP A 383 -11.35 -32.44 12.77
C ASP A 383 -10.20 -32.60 13.78
N ASP A 384 -10.35 -33.50 14.74
CA ASP A 384 -9.34 -33.81 15.76
C ASP A 384 -8.11 -34.52 15.19
N HIS A 385 -8.21 -35.05 13.97
CA HIS A 385 -7.10 -35.63 13.22
C HIS A 385 -6.42 -34.63 12.27
N ALA A 386 -6.81 -33.35 12.32
CA ALA A 386 -6.15 -32.31 11.55
C ALA A 386 -4.66 -32.20 11.91
N LYS A 387 -3.82 -31.97 10.90
CA LYS A 387 -2.35 -31.84 11.05
C LYS A 387 -1.97 -30.42 11.46
N VAL A 388 -2.60 -29.95 12.53
CA VAL A 388 -2.44 -28.62 13.13
C VAL A 388 -2.39 -28.81 14.65
N SER A 389 -1.44 -28.18 15.32
CA SER A 389 -1.36 -28.23 16.78
C SER A 389 -2.63 -27.67 17.43
N ILE A 390 -3.08 -28.26 18.55
CA ILE A 390 -4.35 -27.88 19.22
C ILE A 390 -4.38 -26.37 19.55
N GLU A 391 -3.27 -25.85 20.07
CA GLU A 391 -3.09 -24.42 20.40
C GLU A 391 -3.33 -23.52 19.17
N GLN A 392 -2.73 -23.86 18.03
CA GLN A 392 -2.86 -23.09 16.80
C GLN A 392 -4.19 -23.31 16.09
N LYS A 393 -4.77 -24.51 16.20
CA LYS A 393 -6.11 -24.85 15.66
C LYS A 393 -7.14 -23.84 16.16
N ASN A 394 -7.11 -23.53 17.46
CA ASN A 394 -8.02 -22.57 18.08
C ASN A 394 -7.79 -21.13 17.63
N GLN A 395 -6.54 -20.71 17.48
CA GLN A 395 -6.20 -19.37 16.97
C GLN A 395 -6.65 -19.19 15.51
N LEU A 396 -6.38 -20.19 14.66
CA LEU A 396 -6.75 -20.19 13.24
C LEU A 396 -8.27 -20.26 13.07
N LEU A 397 -8.97 -21.05 13.89
CA LEU A 397 -10.42 -21.12 13.91
C LEU A 397 -11.05 -19.78 14.31
N THR A 398 -10.51 -19.14 15.35
CA THR A 398 -10.97 -17.81 15.80
C THR A 398 -10.84 -16.78 14.68
N LYS A 399 -9.67 -16.76 14.03
CA LYS A 399 -9.39 -15.83 12.92
C LYS A 399 -10.28 -16.08 11.71
N LEU A 400 -10.52 -17.35 11.36
CA LEU A 400 -11.46 -17.73 10.30
C LEU A 400 -12.89 -17.23 10.61
N LEU A 401 -13.35 -17.40 11.85
CA LEU A 401 -14.67 -16.92 12.27
C LEU A 401 -14.78 -15.39 12.29
N GLN A 402 -13.69 -14.68 12.59
CA GLN A 402 -13.63 -13.20 12.47
C GLN A 402 -13.75 -12.75 11.01
N ILE A 403 -13.07 -13.43 10.08
CA ILE A 403 -13.17 -13.15 8.63
C ILE A 403 -14.61 -13.37 8.14
N GLU A 404 -15.24 -14.45 8.58
CA GLU A 404 -16.63 -14.80 8.22
C GLU A 404 -17.63 -13.77 8.75
N ASN A 405 -17.63 -13.52 10.05
CA ASN A 405 -18.69 -12.79 10.73
C ASN A 405 -18.40 -11.28 10.88
N GLY A 406 -17.15 -10.89 10.61
CA GLY A 406 -16.64 -9.55 10.87
C GLY A 406 -16.22 -9.38 12.32
N ASP A 407 -15.45 -8.32 12.56
CA ASP A 407 -14.98 -7.98 13.90
C ASP A 407 -15.43 -6.58 14.27
N LYS A 408 -16.29 -6.50 15.31
CA LYS A 408 -16.77 -5.21 15.84
C LYS A 408 -15.64 -4.38 16.45
N ASN A 409 -14.55 -5.02 16.87
CA ASN A 409 -13.39 -4.36 17.46
C ASN A 409 -12.30 -4.04 16.42
N SER A 410 -12.24 -4.78 15.30
CA SER A 410 -11.22 -4.61 14.23
C SER A 410 -11.73 -3.89 12.98
N LEU A 411 -12.82 -3.12 13.07
CA LEU A 411 -13.28 -2.16 12.04
C LEU A 411 -13.63 -2.74 10.64
N PHE A 412 -13.73 -4.06 10.44
CA PHE A 412 -14.11 -4.63 9.15
C PHE A 412 -15.38 -5.47 9.19
N LYS A 413 -16.15 -5.42 8.09
CA LYS A 413 -17.32 -6.28 7.86
C LYS A 413 -16.85 -7.65 7.39
N GLY A 414 -17.46 -8.71 7.91
CA GLY A 414 -17.18 -10.08 7.50
C GLY A 414 -17.66 -10.38 6.07
N ILE A 415 -17.19 -11.49 5.51
CA ILE A 415 -17.59 -11.91 4.17
C ILE A 415 -18.95 -12.64 4.12
N ALA A 416 -19.49 -13.08 5.25
CA ALA A 416 -20.83 -13.64 5.32
C ALA A 416 -21.88 -12.55 5.09
N LYS A 417 -22.76 -12.72 4.10
CA LYS A 417 -23.92 -11.84 3.92
C LYS A 417 -24.91 -12.08 5.07
N LYS A 418 -25.28 -11.01 5.79
CA LYS A 418 -26.43 -11.01 6.70
C LYS A 418 -27.69 -10.70 5.88
N ASP A 419 -28.51 -11.75 5.73
CA ASP A 419 -29.91 -11.81 5.25
C ASP A 419 -30.21 -12.02 3.73
N ASP A 420 -30.98 -13.09 3.53
CA ASP A 420 -31.95 -13.50 2.49
C ASP A 420 -31.56 -13.55 1.00
N SER A 421 -31.22 -14.76 0.52
CA SER A 421 -31.85 -15.45 -0.64
C SER A 421 -30.93 -16.51 -1.30
N VAL A 422 -30.59 -17.59 -0.59
CA VAL A 422 -30.38 -18.88 -1.26
C VAL A 422 -31.59 -19.72 -0.92
N ALA A 423 -32.47 -19.87 -1.91
CA ALA A 423 -33.67 -20.69 -1.82
C ALA A 423 -33.31 -22.07 -1.25
N GLN A 424 -34.04 -22.42 -0.20
CA GLN A 424 -33.86 -23.60 0.61
C GLN A 424 -33.98 -24.89 -0.24
N ASN A 425 -32.98 -25.75 -0.09
CA ASN A 425 -33.20 -27.13 0.32
C ASN A 425 -32.44 -27.37 1.63
N VAL A 426 -32.67 -26.48 2.60
CA VAL A 426 -32.07 -26.55 3.95
C VAL A 426 -32.97 -27.33 4.92
N GLN A 427 -34.04 -27.96 4.45
CA GLN A 427 -34.91 -28.76 5.32
C GLN A 427 -34.27 -30.10 5.78
N GLU A 428 -33.06 -30.46 5.32
CA GLU A 428 -32.34 -31.66 5.79
C GLU A 428 -30.88 -31.45 6.23
N LEU A 429 -30.34 -30.22 6.23
CA LEU A 429 -29.07 -29.94 6.89
C LEU A 429 -29.31 -29.21 8.22
N ILE A 430 -29.70 -30.02 9.20
CA ILE A 430 -29.44 -29.93 10.65
C ILE A 430 -29.40 -28.50 11.21
N GLU A 431 -30.34 -28.20 12.10
CA GLU A 431 -30.14 -27.29 13.24
C GLU A 431 -28.82 -27.65 13.96
N GLN A 432 -27.67 -27.20 13.47
CA GLN A 432 -26.38 -27.40 14.12
C GLN A 432 -26.29 -26.36 15.24
N LYS A 433 -26.94 -26.66 16.38
CA LYS A 433 -26.59 -26.04 17.66
C LYS A 433 -25.09 -26.22 17.84
N VAL A 434 -24.36 -25.10 17.89
CA VAL A 434 -22.97 -25.08 18.37
C VAL A 434 -22.95 -25.81 19.71
N ASP A 435 -22.14 -26.86 19.84
CA ASP A 435 -21.95 -27.55 21.12
C ASP A 435 -21.12 -26.64 22.04
N ILE A 436 -21.84 -25.79 22.77
CA ILE A 436 -21.30 -24.81 23.72
C ILE A 436 -20.43 -25.52 24.78
N GLU A 437 -20.77 -26.75 25.16
CA GLU A 437 -20.02 -27.53 26.14
C GLU A 437 -18.65 -27.95 25.60
N GLN A 438 -18.60 -28.51 24.39
CA GLN A 438 -17.33 -28.81 23.73
C GLN A 438 -16.47 -27.57 23.53
N LEU A 439 -17.08 -26.46 23.11
CA LEU A 439 -16.37 -25.20 22.88
C LEU A 439 -15.79 -24.61 24.17
N PHE A 440 -16.46 -24.77 25.31
CA PHE A 440 -15.91 -24.40 26.61
C PHE A 440 -14.81 -25.36 27.07
N ARG A 441 -15.02 -26.68 26.98
CA ARG A 441 -14.04 -27.70 27.38
C ARG A 441 -12.71 -27.56 26.63
N ALA A 442 -12.76 -27.14 25.37
CA ALA A 442 -11.59 -26.84 24.54
C ALA A 442 -10.85 -25.54 24.92
N ASN A 443 -11.49 -24.64 25.67
CA ASN A 443 -10.99 -23.31 26.02
C ASN A 443 -10.93 -23.08 27.54
N VAL A 444 -10.91 -24.16 28.34
CA VAL A 444 -10.78 -24.04 29.79
C VAL A 444 -9.41 -23.43 30.11
N PRO A 445 -9.35 -22.30 30.83
CA PRO A 445 -8.09 -21.73 31.28
C PRO A 445 -7.26 -22.75 32.06
N VAL A 446 -5.95 -22.81 31.84
CA VAL A 446 -5.03 -23.72 32.55
C VAL A 446 -5.12 -23.58 34.07
N GLN A 447 -5.42 -22.36 34.54
CA GLN A 447 -5.64 -22.06 35.96
C GLN A 447 -6.94 -22.62 36.55
N PHE A 448 -7.85 -23.17 35.73
CA PHE A 448 -9.16 -23.61 36.18
C PHE A 448 -9.33 -25.12 36.03
N ILE A 449 -9.48 -25.83 37.15
CA ILE A 449 -9.80 -27.25 37.15
C ILE A 449 -11.31 -27.41 37.02
N LEU A 450 -11.77 -27.79 35.83
CA LEU A 450 -13.18 -28.11 35.58
C LEU A 450 -13.58 -29.39 36.33
N THR A 451 -14.59 -29.30 37.20
CA THR A 451 -15.15 -30.45 37.95
C THR A 451 -16.45 -30.96 37.34
N SER A 452 -17.28 -30.08 36.78
CA SER A 452 -18.49 -30.48 36.04
C SER A 452 -18.92 -29.38 35.08
N SER A 453 -19.62 -29.76 34.02
CA SER A 453 -20.32 -28.87 33.11
C SER A 453 -21.68 -29.46 32.79
N VAL A 454 -22.71 -28.63 32.77
CA VAL A 454 -24.11 -29.03 32.52
C VAL A 454 -24.76 -28.00 31.62
N MET A 455 -25.34 -28.46 30.51
CA MET A 455 -26.17 -27.62 29.63
C MET A 455 -27.58 -27.50 30.17
N SER A 456 -28.10 -26.27 30.23
CA SER A 456 -29.50 -25.96 30.54
C SER A 456 -30.04 -24.95 29.52
N GLY A 457 -30.80 -25.43 28.54
CA GLY A 457 -31.24 -24.61 27.40
C GLY A 457 -30.04 -24.18 26.53
N ASP A 458 -29.84 -22.88 26.36
CA ASP A 458 -28.73 -22.28 25.59
C ASP A 458 -27.60 -21.72 26.49
N VAL A 459 -27.63 -22.08 27.78
CA VAL A 459 -26.64 -21.65 28.78
C VAL A 459 -25.89 -22.87 29.32
N LEU A 460 -24.56 -22.78 29.31
CA LEU A 460 -23.67 -23.78 29.89
C LEU A 460 -23.30 -23.37 31.32
N THR A 461 -23.63 -24.21 32.30
CA THR A 461 -23.16 -24.02 33.67
C THR A 461 -21.90 -24.84 33.90
N VAL A 462 -20.84 -24.21 34.36
CA VAL A 462 -19.53 -24.84 34.61
C VAL A 462 -19.16 -24.67 36.07
N ARG A 463 -18.64 -25.73 36.68
CA ARG A 463 -18.19 -25.72 38.08
C ARG A 463 -16.77 -26.22 38.16
N GLY A 464 -15.93 -25.55 38.93
CA GLY A 464 -14.53 -25.91 39.05
C GLY A 464 -13.81 -25.12 40.13
N GLU A 465 -12.52 -25.37 40.23
CA GLU A 465 -11.63 -24.70 41.18
C GLU A 465 -10.60 -23.89 40.42
N ASP A 466 -10.54 -22.59 40.70
CA ASP A 466 -9.49 -21.73 40.18
C ASP A 466 -8.25 -21.86 41.06
N GLN A 467 -7.18 -22.44 40.50
CA GLN A 467 -5.93 -22.74 41.19
C GLN A 467 -5.18 -21.49 41.64
N VAL A 468 -5.43 -20.34 41.02
CA VAL A 468 -4.75 -19.09 41.35
C VAL A 468 -5.33 -18.45 42.61
N THR A 469 -6.66 -18.49 42.77
CA THR A 469 -7.36 -17.94 43.95
C THR A 469 -7.74 -18.97 45.00
N ASN A 470 -7.61 -20.28 44.69
CA ASN A 470 -8.11 -21.42 45.47
C ASN A 470 -9.62 -21.33 45.78
N LEU A 471 -10.39 -20.70 44.87
CA LEU A 471 -11.83 -20.54 45.00
C LEU A 471 -12.57 -21.57 44.17
N ARG A 472 -13.65 -22.12 44.74
CA ARG A 472 -14.64 -22.89 43.99
C ARG A 472 -15.59 -21.92 43.31
N ILE A 473 -15.71 -22.05 42.00
CA ILE A 473 -16.47 -21.14 41.15
C ILE A 473 -17.51 -21.95 40.37
N GLU A 474 -18.73 -21.43 40.32
CA GLU A 474 -19.79 -21.84 39.42
C GLU A 474 -20.11 -20.68 38.48
N ALA A 475 -20.07 -20.88 37.18
CA ALA A 475 -20.32 -19.83 36.19
C ALA A 475 -21.29 -20.29 35.11
N GLU A 476 -22.18 -19.38 34.70
CA GLU A 476 -23.14 -19.56 33.61
C GLU A 476 -22.61 -18.86 32.36
N LEU A 477 -22.43 -19.60 31.27
CA LEU A 477 -21.85 -19.15 30.02
C LEU A 477 -22.89 -19.18 28.91
N ALA A 478 -22.93 -18.11 28.11
CA ALA A 478 -23.74 -18.05 26.91
C ALA A 478 -22.88 -17.81 25.67
N PHE A 479 -23.39 -18.20 24.51
CA PHE A 479 -22.76 -17.99 23.22
C PHE A 479 -23.58 -17.01 22.38
N ASN A 480 -22.94 -15.96 21.85
CA ASN A 480 -23.62 -14.92 21.04
C ASN A 480 -23.35 -15.05 19.52
N GLY A 481 -22.76 -16.17 19.08
CA GLY A 481 -22.32 -16.36 17.69
C GLY A 481 -20.87 -15.96 17.42
N ALA A 482 -20.16 -15.30 18.35
CA ALA A 482 -18.78 -14.87 18.19
C ALA A 482 -17.85 -15.32 19.34
N SER A 483 -18.33 -15.35 20.58
CA SER A 483 -17.53 -15.73 21.75
C SER A 483 -18.38 -16.30 22.89
N LEU A 484 -17.79 -17.18 23.72
CA LEU A 484 -18.37 -17.51 25.02
C LEU A 484 -18.13 -16.37 26.00
N TYR A 485 -19.18 -15.97 26.69
CA TYR A 485 -19.11 -14.96 27.72
C TYR A 485 -19.86 -15.41 28.97
N VAL A 486 -19.39 -14.93 30.12
CA VAL A 486 -19.98 -15.22 31.42
C VAL A 486 -21.18 -14.31 31.61
N THR A 487 -22.33 -14.91 31.86
CA THR A 487 -23.57 -14.23 32.18
C THR A 487 -23.76 -14.08 33.68
N LYS A 488 -23.25 -15.04 34.46
CA LYS A 488 -23.36 -15.05 35.92
C LYS A 488 -22.26 -15.89 36.55
N ILE A 489 -21.87 -15.53 37.76
CA ILE A 489 -20.95 -16.30 38.62
C ILE A 489 -21.55 -16.50 40.02
N SER A 490 -21.17 -17.59 40.67
CA SER A 490 -21.39 -17.88 42.09
C SER A 490 -20.08 -18.37 42.72
N ILE A 491 -19.67 -17.73 43.82
CA ILE A 491 -18.52 -18.11 44.64
C ILE A 491 -19.08 -18.47 46.02
N PRO A 492 -19.33 -19.76 46.32
CA PRO A 492 -20.13 -20.17 47.48
C PRO A 492 -19.60 -19.68 48.84
N LYS A 493 -18.29 -19.47 48.95
CA LYS A 493 -17.63 -19.02 50.19
C LYS A 493 -17.45 -17.50 50.28
N ASP A 494 -17.81 -16.73 49.25
CA ASP A 494 -17.65 -15.27 49.21
C ASP A 494 -18.82 -14.58 48.48
N LYS A 495 -19.85 -14.22 49.26
CA LYS A 495 -21.06 -13.57 48.74
C LYS A 495 -20.81 -12.15 48.24
N ASN A 496 -19.90 -11.41 48.88
CA ASN A 496 -19.59 -10.02 48.49
C ASN A 496 -18.86 -9.98 47.16
N LEU A 497 -17.88 -10.88 46.96
CA LEU A 497 -17.17 -11.01 45.69
C LEU A 497 -18.10 -11.47 44.57
N THR A 498 -19.02 -12.39 44.88
CA THR A 498 -20.05 -12.84 43.94
C THR A 498 -20.94 -11.68 43.47
N GLU A 499 -21.41 -10.83 44.38
CA GLU A 499 -22.29 -9.70 44.06
C GLU A 499 -21.55 -8.62 43.23
N TYR A 500 -20.30 -8.31 43.59
CA TYR A 500 -19.48 -7.35 42.86
C TYR A 500 -19.19 -7.79 41.43
N VAL A 501 -18.71 -9.03 41.24
CA VAL A 501 -18.39 -9.55 39.91
C VAL A 501 -19.65 -9.65 39.05
N ASN A 502 -20.78 -10.10 39.60
CA ASN A 502 -22.05 -10.11 38.87
C ASN A 502 -22.53 -8.70 38.47
N THR A 503 -22.26 -7.67 39.29
CA THR A 503 -22.57 -6.28 38.94
C THR A 503 -21.73 -5.84 37.73
N LEU A 504 -20.44 -6.18 37.68
CA LEU A 504 -19.60 -5.93 36.51
C LEU A 504 -20.08 -6.69 35.27
N LEU A 505 -20.43 -7.97 35.42
CA LEU A 505 -20.97 -8.81 34.33
C LEU A 505 -22.33 -8.30 33.81
N SER A 506 -23.07 -7.52 34.61
CA SER A 506 -24.34 -6.90 34.18
C SER A 506 -24.14 -5.69 33.25
N THR A 507 -22.95 -5.09 33.28
CA THR A 507 -22.59 -3.90 32.48
C THR A 507 -21.86 -4.28 31.20
N ASP A 508 -20.99 -5.29 31.26
CA ASP A 508 -20.12 -5.73 30.17
C ASP A 508 -20.07 -7.26 30.03
N LYS A 509 -19.87 -7.73 28.80
CA LYS A 509 -19.73 -9.16 28.50
C LYS A 509 -18.25 -9.56 28.58
N TYR A 510 -17.91 -10.35 29.59
CA TYR A 510 -16.53 -10.81 29.80
C TYR A 510 -16.34 -12.27 29.39
N SER A 511 -15.18 -12.58 28.81
CA SER A 511 -14.77 -13.98 28.61
C SER A 511 -14.50 -14.65 29.96
N PHE A 512 -14.55 -15.99 29.99
CA PHE A 512 -14.35 -16.75 31.23
C PHE A 512 -12.98 -16.46 31.88
N LEU A 513 -11.92 -16.39 31.09
CA LEU A 513 -10.57 -16.04 31.58
C LEU A 513 -10.52 -14.63 32.17
N LYS A 514 -11.14 -13.65 31.50
CA LYS A 514 -11.15 -12.27 32.00
C LYS A 514 -11.95 -12.15 33.29
N MET A 515 -13.04 -12.92 33.40
CA MET A 515 -13.80 -13.03 34.64
C MET A 515 -12.93 -13.61 35.78
N LEU A 516 -12.14 -14.66 35.55
CA LEU A 516 -11.24 -15.21 36.58
C LEU A 516 -10.19 -14.18 37.05
N SER A 517 -9.65 -13.37 36.12
CA SER A 517 -8.79 -12.23 36.48
C SER A 517 -9.53 -11.23 37.36
N LEU A 518 -10.78 -10.87 37.02
CA LEU A 518 -11.58 -9.96 37.84
C LEU A 518 -11.85 -10.51 39.24
N VAL A 519 -12.09 -11.81 39.38
CA VAL A 519 -12.24 -12.46 40.69
C VAL A 519 -10.97 -12.31 41.50
N LYS A 520 -9.80 -12.61 40.91
CA LYS A 520 -8.49 -12.46 41.56
C LYS A 520 -8.21 -11.03 41.98
N ASP A 521 -8.34 -10.08 41.06
CA ASP A 521 -7.98 -8.67 41.26
C ASP A 521 -8.85 -8.00 42.34
N ASN A 522 -10.02 -8.57 42.64
CA ASN A 522 -10.97 -8.02 43.61
C ASN A 522 -11.17 -8.90 44.85
N GLN A 523 -10.45 -10.03 44.96
CA GLN A 523 -10.55 -10.97 46.09
C GLN A 523 -10.16 -10.29 47.41
N GLU A 524 -9.04 -9.54 47.42
CA GLU A 524 -8.56 -8.83 48.62
C GLU A 524 -9.52 -7.71 49.06
N ILE A 525 -10.19 -7.06 48.11
CA ILE A 525 -11.12 -5.97 48.38
C ILE A 525 -12.43 -6.51 48.97
N ALA A 526 -12.94 -7.65 48.47
CA ALA A 526 -14.15 -8.29 49.00
C ALA A 526 -13.97 -8.88 50.40
N GLN A 527 -12.76 -9.38 50.72
CA GLN A 527 -12.41 -9.95 52.02
C GLN A 527 -12.23 -8.90 53.13
N ALA A 528 -12.15 -7.61 52.80
CA ALA A 528 -11.98 -6.53 53.77
C ALA A 528 -13.23 -6.24 54.65
N ASN A 529 -14.31 -7.03 54.54
CA ASN A 529 -15.51 -7.01 55.39
C ASN A 529 -16.17 -5.63 55.62
N GLN A 530 -15.91 -4.65 54.75
CA GLN A 530 -16.64 -3.39 54.77
C GLN A 530 -17.92 -3.56 53.96
N LYS A 531 -19.05 -3.20 54.59
CA LYS A 531 -20.34 -3.11 53.93
C LYS A 531 -20.18 -2.14 52.74
N PHE A 532 -20.11 -2.67 51.53
CA PHE A 532 -19.78 -1.90 50.33
C PHE A 532 -20.89 -0.87 50.04
N GLU A 533 -20.68 0.38 50.44
CA GLU A 533 -21.39 1.52 49.87
C GLU A 533 -20.64 2.00 48.63
N ILE A 534 -21.28 1.93 47.46
CA ILE A 534 -20.76 2.49 46.20
C ILE A 534 -20.57 4.01 46.39
N ASN A 535 -19.33 4.44 46.62
CA ASN A 535 -18.94 5.83 46.75
C ASN A 535 -18.47 6.37 45.39
N LEU A 536 -19.41 6.91 44.60
CA LEU A 536 -19.18 7.50 43.29
C LEU A 536 -18.00 8.49 43.26
N CYS A 537 -17.84 9.29 44.31
CA CYS A 537 -16.76 10.27 44.38
C CYS A 537 -15.38 9.64 44.53
N ALA A 538 -15.26 8.57 45.33
CA ALA A 538 -14.02 7.83 45.45
C ALA A 538 -13.63 7.18 44.10
N MET A 539 -14.60 6.67 43.36
CA MET A 539 -14.38 6.09 42.03
C MET A 539 -13.92 7.14 41.02
N LEU A 540 -14.60 8.29 40.93
CA LEU A 540 -14.24 9.37 40.01
C LEU A 540 -12.89 10.00 40.34
N GLN A 541 -12.58 10.19 41.63
CA GLN A 541 -11.28 10.72 42.06
C GLN A 541 -10.13 9.76 41.72
N LYS A 542 -10.38 8.45 41.82
CA LYS A 542 -9.40 7.41 41.46
C LYS A 542 -9.12 7.38 39.96
N GLU A 543 -10.16 7.52 39.12
CA GLU A 543 -10.00 7.44 37.67
C GLU A 543 -9.48 8.74 37.03
N PHE A 544 -10.03 9.90 37.42
CA PHE A 544 -9.77 11.17 36.73
C PHE A 544 -8.83 12.12 37.51
N GLY A 545 -8.41 11.72 38.70
CA GLY A 545 -7.40 12.42 39.50
C GLY A 545 -7.74 13.89 39.73
N GLU A 546 -6.77 14.77 39.45
CA GLU A 546 -6.87 16.22 39.66
C GLU A 546 -7.92 16.92 38.77
N SER A 547 -8.47 16.23 37.77
CA SER A 547 -9.52 16.76 36.91
C SER A 547 -10.84 16.95 37.67
N VAL A 548 -11.08 16.16 38.72
CA VAL A 548 -12.23 16.32 39.62
C VAL A 548 -11.94 17.44 40.61
N LYS A 549 -12.65 18.57 40.47
CA LYS A 549 -12.47 19.74 41.34
C LYS A 549 -13.46 19.78 42.49
N LYS A 550 -14.64 19.18 42.31
CA LYS A 550 -15.66 19.06 43.35
C LYS A 550 -16.44 17.78 43.13
N CYS A 551 -16.68 17.00 44.19
CA CYS A 551 -17.54 15.83 44.12
C CYS A 551 -18.36 15.70 45.40
N GLY A 552 -19.68 15.58 45.24
CA GLY A 552 -20.61 15.35 46.34
C GLY A 552 -21.88 14.66 45.85
N LYS A 553 -22.83 14.41 46.77
CA LYS A 553 -24.06 13.67 46.47
C LYS A 553 -25.00 14.36 45.47
N THR A 554 -24.81 15.67 45.28
CA THR A 554 -25.67 16.53 44.46
C THR A 554 -24.98 17.11 43.23
N GLU A 555 -23.65 17.10 43.18
CA GLU A 555 -22.91 17.60 42.01
C GLU A 555 -21.51 17.02 41.91
N VAL A 556 -21.02 16.88 40.68
CA VAL A 556 -19.61 16.67 40.36
C VAL A 556 -19.16 17.74 39.38
N LEU A 557 -18.06 18.41 39.68
CA LEU A 557 -17.41 19.38 38.80
C LEU A 557 -16.05 18.82 38.35
N MET A 558 -15.87 18.73 37.03
CA MET A 558 -14.64 18.28 36.40
C MET A 558 -14.16 19.31 35.37
N ILE A 559 -12.85 19.52 35.25
CA ILE A 559 -12.27 20.51 34.32
C ILE A 559 -11.27 19.83 33.41
N LYS A 560 -11.52 19.85 32.09
CA LYS A 560 -10.63 19.27 31.08
C LYS A 560 -9.69 20.37 30.57
N SER A 561 -8.42 20.29 30.96
CA SER A 561 -7.37 21.23 30.56
C SER A 561 -6.94 20.95 29.12
N ILE A 562 -7.07 21.94 28.25
CA ILE A 562 -6.36 22.02 26.96
C ILE A 562 -5.35 23.14 27.15
N ASP A 563 -4.08 22.91 26.81
CA ASP A 563 -2.96 23.80 27.14
C ASP A 563 -3.29 25.30 26.98
N THR A 564 -3.07 26.04 28.07
CA THR A 564 -3.27 27.48 28.31
C THR A 564 -4.68 27.96 28.74
N ALA A 565 -4.80 28.22 30.05
CA ALA A 565 -5.69 29.15 30.77
C ALA A 565 -7.24 29.10 30.64
N SER A 566 -7.86 28.34 29.73
CA SER A 566 -9.32 28.11 29.77
C SER A 566 -9.71 26.68 29.42
N GLY A 567 -9.81 25.82 30.44
CA GLY A 567 -10.32 24.46 30.30
C GLY A 567 -11.84 24.41 30.13
N VAL A 568 -12.35 23.32 29.56
CA VAL A 568 -13.80 23.08 29.45
C VAL A 568 -14.31 22.54 30.79
N ASN A 569 -15.28 23.24 31.37
CA ASN A 569 -15.90 22.88 32.64
C ASN A 569 -17.09 21.95 32.40
N TYR A 570 -17.08 20.79 33.04
CA TYR A 570 -18.16 19.81 33.05
C TYR A 570 -18.77 19.78 34.45
N ARG A 571 -20.02 20.22 34.57
CA ARG A 571 -20.80 20.13 35.80
C ARG A 571 -21.89 19.09 35.62
N PHE A 572 -21.80 18.02 36.39
CA PHE A 572 -22.77 16.93 36.46
C PHE A 572 -23.69 17.16 37.66
N LEU A 573 -24.98 17.33 37.41
CA LEU A 573 -25.99 17.53 38.45
C LEU A 573 -26.53 16.17 38.90
N LEU A 574 -26.36 15.87 40.18
CA LEU A 574 -26.74 14.59 40.78
C LEU A 574 -27.95 14.77 41.73
N LYS A 575 -28.76 13.71 41.86
CA LYS A 575 -29.72 13.54 42.96
C LYS A 575 -29.52 12.14 43.54
N ASP A 576 -29.09 12.05 44.80
CA ASP A 576 -28.77 10.78 45.48
C ASP A 576 -27.79 9.90 44.69
N ASN A 577 -26.72 10.51 44.16
CA ASN A 577 -25.72 9.87 43.28
C ASN A 577 -26.24 9.39 41.91
N VAL A 578 -27.44 9.81 41.49
CA VAL A 578 -27.97 9.56 40.13
C VAL A 578 -27.81 10.80 39.27
N LEU A 579 -27.20 10.68 38.09
CA LEU A 579 -27.07 11.79 37.15
C LEU A 579 -28.44 12.23 36.61
N LYS A 580 -28.77 13.51 36.82
CA LYS A 580 -30.03 14.13 36.37
C LYS A 580 -29.84 15.22 35.32
N GLY A 581 -28.66 15.81 35.26
CA GLY A 581 -28.37 16.86 34.29
C GLY A 581 -26.88 17.06 34.08
N ILE A 582 -26.55 17.74 32.99
CA ILE A 582 -25.19 18.13 32.67
C ILE A 582 -25.18 19.56 32.12
N GLU A 583 -24.20 20.33 32.58
CA GLU A 583 -23.86 21.66 32.10
C GLU A 583 -22.39 21.64 31.66
N ILE A 584 -22.12 22.02 30.41
CA ILE A 584 -20.76 22.11 29.86
C ILE A 584 -20.53 23.56 29.44
N SER A 585 -19.36 24.11 29.74
CA SER A 585 -19.04 25.49 29.35
C SER A 585 -19.04 25.71 27.84
N ASP A 586 -18.77 24.67 27.05
CA ASP A 586 -18.95 24.66 25.59
C ASP A 586 -20.38 24.26 25.24
N GLN A 587 -21.17 25.23 24.76
CA GLN A 587 -22.58 25.05 24.39
C GLN A 587 -22.77 24.12 23.18
N THR A 588 -21.82 24.07 22.25
CA THR A 588 -21.90 23.23 21.04
C THR A 588 -21.73 21.76 21.42
N LEU A 589 -20.71 21.49 22.24
CA LEU A 589 -20.46 20.17 22.80
C LEU A 589 -21.63 19.71 23.69
N GLN A 590 -22.18 20.61 24.51
CA GLN A 590 -23.35 20.32 25.34
C GLN A 590 -24.54 19.86 24.50
N GLN A 591 -24.88 20.57 23.42
CA GLN A 591 -26.04 20.23 22.58
C GLN A 591 -25.88 18.87 21.88
N GLN A 592 -24.69 18.56 21.35
CA GLN A 592 -24.43 17.27 20.72
C GLN A 592 -24.54 16.11 21.71
N ILE A 593 -23.87 16.22 22.86
CA ILE A 593 -23.93 15.18 23.90
C ILE A 593 -25.36 14.98 24.38
N LEU A 594 -26.12 16.06 24.59
CA LEU A 594 -27.52 15.96 25.02
C LEU A 594 -28.45 15.33 23.97
N SER A 595 -28.13 15.45 22.68
CA SER A 595 -28.90 14.81 21.60
C SER A 595 -28.67 13.30 21.51
N GLU A 596 -27.51 12.82 21.96
CA GLU A 596 -27.13 11.40 21.93
C GLU A 596 -27.37 10.66 23.25
N LEU A 597 -27.65 11.37 24.33
CA LEU A 597 -27.81 10.78 25.66
C LEU A 597 -29.25 10.26 25.89
N ASP A 598 -29.42 8.94 26.03
CA ASP A 598 -30.68 8.37 26.50
C ASP A 598 -30.83 8.52 28.02
N ARG A 599 -31.59 9.55 28.43
CA ARG A 599 -31.83 9.88 29.85
C ARG A 599 -32.68 8.82 30.60
N LYS A 600 -33.34 7.89 29.90
CA LYS A 600 -34.18 6.86 30.54
C LYS A 600 -33.37 5.73 31.18
N ALA A 601 -32.11 5.56 30.80
CA ALA A 601 -31.23 4.48 31.26
C ALA A 601 -30.40 4.82 32.51
N VAL A 602 -30.52 6.04 33.05
CA VAL A 602 -29.61 6.53 34.11
C VAL A 602 -30.15 6.22 35.51
N ASN A 603 -29.45 5.37 36.25
CA ASN A 603 -29.70 5.01 37.64
C ASN A 603 -28.40 5.11 38.48
N ARG A 604 -28.47 4.72 39.76
CA ARG A 604 -27.32 4.86 40.70
C ARG A 604 -26.10 4.05 40.25
N ASP A 605 -26.33 2.88 39.66
CA ASP A 605 -25.27 1.93 39.30
C ASP A 605 -24.61 2.27 37.95
N THR A 606 -25.33 2.95 37.07
CA THR A 606 -24.85 3.35 35.73
C THR A 606 -24.26 4.76 35.68
N THR A 607 -24.45 5.57 36.73
CA THR A 607 -24.06 6.99 36.75
C THR A 607 -22.57 7.21 36.50
N PHE A 608 -21.70 6.35 37.03
CA PHE A 608 -20.25 6.43 36.81
C PHE A 608 -19.88 6.26 35.33
N GLY A 609 -20.38 5.21 34.68
CA GLY A 609 -20.11 4.95 33.26
C GLY A 609 -20.65 6.05 32.34
N PHE A 610 -21.78 6.66 32.69
CA PHE A 610 -22.31 7.81 31.96
C PHE A 610 -21.38 9.04 32.06
N ILE A 611 -20.86 9.35 33.25
CA ILE A 611 -19.90 10.45 33.44
C ILE A 611 -18.62 10.20 32.62
N GLN A 612 -18.09 8.98 32.65
CA GLN A 612 -16.90 8.58 31.88
C GLN A 612 -17.12 8.72 30.36
N LYS A 613 -18.26 8.26 29.84
CA LYS A 613 -18.61 8.35 28.42
C LYS A 613 -18.70 9.79 27.94
N ILE A 614 -19.29 10.67 28.75
CA ILE A 614 -19.40 12.10 28.46
C ILE A 614 -18.02 12.76 28.49
N TRP A 615 -17.20 12.45 29.49
CA TRP A 615 -15.86 13.02 29.66
C TRP A 615 -14.92 12.68 28.48
N ASN A 616 -15.05 11.47 27.95
CA ASN A 616 -14.28 10.96 26.82
C ASN A 616 -14.93 11.23 25.46
N TYR A 617 -16.05 11.98 25.41
CA TYR A 617 -16.70 12.31 24.14
C TYR A 617 -15.82 13.28 23.35
N GLU A 618 -15.39 12.85 22.16
CA GLU A 618 -14.72 13.70 21.18
C GLU A 618 -15.76 14.21 20.18
N LEU A 619 -15.72 15.52 19.88
CA LEU A 619 -16.55 16.12 18.85
C LEU A 619 -16.32 15.38 17.53
N LYS A 620 -17.33 14.63 17.08
CA LYS A 620 -17.35 14.13 15.71
C LYS A 620 -17.48 15.34 14.81
N SER A 621 -16.42 15.66 14.07
CA SER A 621 -16.55 16.52 12.90
C SER A 621 -17.59 15.85 12.01
N ASN A 622 -18.65 16.58 11.67
CA ASN A 622 -19.53 16.19 10.57
C ASN A 622 -18.71 16.28 9.28
N ASP A 623 -17.83 15.32 9.06
CA ASP A 623 -17.17 15.08 7.79
C ASP A 623 -18.18 14.41 6.86
N SER A 624 -19.06 15.23 6.30
CA SER A 624 -19.72 14.90 5.04
C SER A 624 -18.61 14.68 4.01
N GLY A 625 -18.48 13.48 3.46
CA GLY A 625 -17.42 13.01 2.54
C GLY A 625 -17.30 13.74 1.20
N PHE A 626 -17.26 15.07 1.20
CA PHE A 626 -17.21 15.95 0.03
C PHE A 626 -15.88 16.74 -0.08
N GLY A 627 -14.81 16.28 0.58
CA GLY A 627 -13.53 17.01 0.64
C GLY A 627 -12.27 16.24 0.22
N ALA A 628 -12.26 14.90 0.23
CA ALA A 628 -11.02 14.13 0.01
C ALA A 628 -10.52 14.21 -1.44
N LYS A 629 -11.42 14.23 -2.42
CA LYS A 629 -11.06 14.30 -3.84
C LYS A 629 -10.56 15.69 -4.22
N GLU A 630 -11.24 16.71 -3.76
CA GLU A 630 -10.92 18.13 -3.94
C GLU A 630 -9.57 18.43 -3.28
N GLN A 631 -9.33 17.90 -2.09
CA GLN A 631 -8.06 18.06 -1.36
C GLN A 631 -6.89 17.38 -2.09
N ILE A 632 -7.07 16.19 -2.66
CA ILE A 632 -6.04 15.52 -3.46
C ILE A 632 -5.72 16.36 -4.72
N LEU A 633 -6.74 16.80 -5.45
CA LEU A 633 -6.57 17.59 -6.67
C LEU A 633 -5.90 18.95 -6.41
N VAL A 634 -6.27 19.60 -5.31
CA VAL A 634 -5.64 20.84 -4.85
C VAL A 634 -4.18 20.62 -4.48
N ASN A 635 -3.89 19.54 -3.73
CA ASN A 635 -2.53 19.21 -3.30
C ASN A 635 -1.62 18.96 -4.51
N ASP A 636 -2.09 18.22 -5.51
CA ASP A 636 -1.34 17.94 -6.73
C ASP A 636 -1.03 19.24 -7.51
N ALA A 637 -2.00 20.14 -7.64
CA ALA A 637 -1.81 21.42 -8.32
C ALA A 637 -0.80 22.32 -7.58
N PHE A 638 -0.91 22.41 -6.25
CA PHE A 638 0.02 23.21 -5.44
C PHE A 638 1.45 22.66 -5.44
N VAL A 639 1.63 21.33 -5.36
CA VAL A 639 2.95 20.70 -5.49
C VAL A 639 3.54 20.97 -6.86
N LYS A 640 2.74 20.91 -7.93
CA LYS A 640 3.21 21.15 -9.30
C LYS A 640 3.69 22.59 -9.51
N TYR A 641 2.88 23.59 -9.12
CA TYR A 641 3.14 25.00 -9.48
C TYR A 641 3.76 25.83 -8.36
N PHE A 642 3.38 25.59 -7.09
CA PHE A 642 3.92 26.31 -5.92
C PHE A 642 5.10 25.57 -5.26
N LYS A 643 5.41 24.34 -5.69
CA LYS A 643 6.49 23.48 -5.16
C LYS A 643 6.36 23.16 -3.67
N GLN A 644 5.15 23.27 -3.13
CA GLN A 644 4.85 22.96 -1.74
C GLN A 644 3.39 22.53 -1.60
N LYS A 645 3.07 21.81 -0.51
CA LYS A 645 1.67 21.50 -0.16
C LYS A 645 1.03 22.70 0.55
N PRO A 646 -0.28 22.94 0.37
CA PRO A 646 -0.99 23.93 1.18
C PRO A 646 -1.02 23.50 2.65
N LYS A 647 -1.06 24.47 3.56
CA LYS A 647 -1.18 24.23 5.02
C LYS A 647 -2.51 23.58 5.37
N LYS A 648 -3.60 23.99 4.70
CA LYS A 648 -4.95 23.49 4.94
C LYS A 648 -5.82 23.68 3.70
N VAL A 649 -6.73 22.74 3.45
CA VAL A 649 -7.77 22.85 2.40
C VAL A 649 -9.11 22.61 3.06
N ASN A 650 -10.03 23.58 2.93
CA ASN A 650 -11.38 23.51 3.48
C ASN A 650 -12.40 23.62 2.35
N VAL A 651 -13.39 22.73 2.34
CA VAL A 651 -14.51 22.80 1.39
C VAL A 651 -15.76 23.22 2.18
N VAL A 652 -16.28 24.41 1.91
CA VAL A 652 -17.46 24.94 2.60
C VAL A 652 -18.45 25.44 1.56
N GLY A 653 -19.62 24.80 1.46
CA GLY A 653 -20.69 25.20 0.53
C GLY A 653 -20.28 25.09 -0.95
N GLY A 654 -19.46 24.11 -1.32
CA GLY A 654 -18.94 23.94 -2.69
C GLY A 654 -17.78 24.89 -3.05
N VAL A 655 -17.36 25.75 -2.13
CA VAL A 655 -16.21 26.64 -2.30
C VAL A 655 -14.97 26.05 -1.63
N ILE A 656 -13.91 25.87 -2.41
CA ILE A 656 -12.63 25.33 -1.92
C ILE A 656 -11.76 26.49 -1.46
N LYS A 657 -11.48 26.55 -0.16
CA LYS A 657 -10.57 27.52 0.46
C LYS A 657 -9.24 26.85 0.78
N ILE A 658 -8.16 27.47 0.32
CA ILE A 658 -6.80 26.98 0.50
C ILE A 658 -6.02 27.94 1.36
N TYR A 659 -5.40 27.42 2.41
CA TYR A 659 -4.48 28.14 3.29
C TYR A 659 -3.06 27.72 2.91
N PHE A 660 -2.19 28.67 2.60
CA PHE A 660 -0.81 28.38 2.18
C PHE A 660 0.14 29.50 2.61
N SER A 661 1.44 29.23 2.61
CA SER A 661 2.46 30.16 3.12
C SER A 661 3.61 30.31 2.16
N ILE A 662 4.01 31.53 1.81
CA ILE A 662 5.17 31.78 0.93
C ILE A 662 6.15 32.69 1.67
N LYS A 663 7.38 32.22 1.88
CA LYS A 663 8.42 32.94 2.64
C LYS A 663 7.89 33.52 3.98
N GLU A 664 7.23 32.67 4.77
CA GLU A 664 6.65 33.02 6.08
C GLU A 664 5.46 34.01 6.03
N ILE A 665 4.90 34.28 4.85
CA ILE A 665 3.69 35.10 4.68
C ILE A 665 2.51 34.15 4.45
N ASP A 666 1.52 34.21 5.34
CA ASP A 666 0.33 33.36 5.25
C ASP A 666 -0.77 33.98 4.38
N PHE A 667 -1.39 33.12 3.57
CA PHE A 667 -2.41 33.48 2.60
C PHE A 667 -3.61 32.52 2.66
N ILE A 668 -4.78 33.06 2.33
CA ILE A 668 -6.00 32.30 2.07
C ILE A 668 -6.46 32.60 0.64
N GLY A 669 -6.63 31.58 -0.18
CA GLY A 669 -7.18 31.72 -1.54
C GLY A 669 -8.40 30.84 -1.77
N GLN A 670 -9.27 31.25 -2.68
CA GLN A 670 -10.35 30.42 -3.20
C GLN A 670 -9.89 29.72 -4.48
N TYR A 671 -10.07 28.42 -4.54
CA TYR A 671 -9.67 27.59 -5.66
C TYR A 671 -10.87 27.05 -6.43
N ASP A 672 -10.81 27.20 -7.73
CA ASP A 672 -11.79 26.66 -8.66
C ASP A 672 -11.18 25.47 -9.40
N LEU A 673 -11.76 24.28 -9.19
CA LEU A 673 -11.32 23.03 -9.81
C LEU A 673 -11.60 23.00 -11.32
N ALA A 674 -12.68 23.64 -11.78
CA ALA A 674 -13.07 23.58 -13.20
C ALA A 674 -12.10 24.38 -14.08
N THR A 675 -11.65 25.53 -13.56
CA THR A 675 -10.74 26.42 -14.28
C THR A 675 -9.28 26.29 -13.85
N ASN A 676 -9.01 25.48 -12.81
CA ASN A 676 -7.71 25.32 -12.18
C ASN A 676 -7.10 26.68 -11.79
N ARG A 677 -7.89 27.48 -11.06
CA ARG A 677 -7.62 28.90 -10.82
C ARG A 677 -7.67 29.22 -9.33
N LEU A 678 -6.64 29.93 -8.85
CA LEU A 678 -6.57 30.45 -7.49
C LEU A 678 -6.90 31.94 -7.50
N SER A 679 -8.00 32.33 -6.88
CA SER A 679 -8.53 33.70 -6.86
C SER A 679 -8.94 34.13 -5.44
N GLN A 680 -9.36 35.38 -5.28
CA GLN A 680 -9.72 35.97 -3.98
C GLN A 680 -8.64 35.78 -2.89
N ILE A 681 -7.37 35.88 -3.29
CA ILE A 681 -6.24 35.63 -2.40
C ILE A 681 -6.15 36.77 -1.37
N SER A 682 -6.07 36.40 -0.11
CA SER A 682 -6.06 37.30 1.05
C SER A 682 -4.86 37.04 1.93
N LEU A 683 -4.35 38.08 2.60
CA LEU A 683 -3.36 37.95 3.66
C LEU A 683 -4.04 37.38 4.91
N ASP A 684 -3.45 36.33 5.47
CA ASP A 684 -3.92 35.66 6.67
C ASP A 684 -3.15 36.13 7.90
N PHE A 685 -3.86 36.64 8.90
CA PHE A 685 -3.29 37.09 10.17
C PHE A 685 -3.62 36.11 11.32
N GLY A 686 -4.17 34.93 11.01
CA GLY A 686 -4.64 33.98 12.01
C GLY A 686 -5.75 34.60 12.88
N GLU A 687 -5.69 34.36 14.19
CA GLU A 687 -6.69 34.88 15.13
C GLU A 687 -6.54 36.38 15.44
N VAL A 688 -5.42 37.00 15.04
CA VAL A 688 -5.08 38.39 15.37
C VAL A 688 -5.97 39.39 14.61
N ARG A 689 -6.39 39.05 13.38
CA ARG A 689 -7.23 39.93 12.54
C ARG A 689 -7.94 39.16 11.43
N LYS A 690 -9.10 39.67 10.99
CA LYS A 690 -9.76 39.21 9.76
C LYS A 690 -8.84 39.32 8.52
N PRO A 691 -8.86 38.34 7.61
CA PRO A 691 -8.06 38.35 6.39
C PRO A 691 -8.32 39.58 5.51
N ILE A 692 -7.28 40.05 4.81
CA ILE A 692 -7.36 41.20 3.89
C ILE A 692 -7.17 40.73 2.47
N ILE A 693 -8.20 40.87 1.63
CA ILE A 693 -8.16 40.48 0.21
C ILE A 693 -7.15 41.35 -0.55
N VAL A 694 -6.21 40.71 -1.23
CA VAL A 694 -5.28 41.35 -2.16
C VAL A 694 -6.00 41.51 -3.50
N GLN A 695 -6.41 42.73 -3.81
CA GLN A 695 -7.11 43.03 -5.05
C GLN A 695 -6.25 42.68 -6.28
N ARG A 696 -6.87 42.06 -7.29
CA ARG A 696 -6.25 41.66 -8.57
C ARG A 696 -5.19 40.56 -8.50
N LEU A 697 -4.96 39.95 -7.33
CA LEU A 697 -4.08 38.80 -7.20
C LEU A 697 -4.83 37.51 -7.56
N VAL A 698 -4.48 36.95 -8.71
CA VAL A 698 -5.07 35.71 -9.24
C VAL A 698 -3.99 34.92 -9.95
N PHE A 699 -4.01 33.59 -9.78
CA PHE A 699 -3.09 32.67 -10.46
C PHE A 699 -3.87 31.59 -11.20
N ASP A 700 -3.67 31.51 -12.51
CA ASP A 700 -4.17 30.40 -13.31
C ASP A 700 -3.10 29.28 -13.27
N LEU A 701 -3.43 28.11 -12.74
CA LEU A 701 -2.45 27.04 -12.48
C LEU A 701 -2.23 26.19 -13.75
N ASN A 702 -1.64 26.80 -14.76
CA ASN A 702 -1.34 26.18 -16.04
C ASN A 702 0.08 26.50 -16.51
N GLU A 703 0.57 25.76 -17.49
CA GLU A 703 1.94 25.91 -18.03
C GLU A 703 2.23 27.33 -18.58
N LYS A 704 1.19 28.04 -19.06
CA LYS A 704 1.35 29.39 -19.64
C LYS A 704 1.59 30.49 -18.59
N SER A 705 1.23 30.23 -17.33
CA SER A 705 1.28 31.22 -16.25
C SER A 705 2.37 30.93 -15.22
N VAL A 706 3.22 29.92 -15.49
CA VAL A 706 4.31 29.47 -14.60
C VAL A 706 5.28 30.61 -14.29
N ASP A 707 5.62 31.45 -15.27
CA ASP A 707 6.53 32.58 -15.06
C ASP A 707 5.96 33.62 -14.09
N GLN A 708 4.65 33.87 -14.16
CA GLN A 708 3.96 34.76 -13.24
C GLN A 708 3.94 34.19 -11.81
N ILE A 709 3.69 32.89 -11.67
CA ILE A 709 3.71 32.20 -10.37
C ILE A 709 5.13 32.22 -9.79
N ASN A 710 6.14 31.87 -10.59
CA ASN A 710 7.54 31.89 -10.17
C ASN A 710 8.00 33.28 -9.73
N ALA A 711 7.57 34.34 -10.42
CA ALA A 711 7.87 35.72 -10.01
C ALA A 711 7.30 36.04 -8.63
N PHE A 712 6.10 35.54 -8.30
CA PHE A 712 5.50 35.67 -6.97
C PHE A 712 6.22 34.81 -5.91
N LEU A 713 6.61 33.58 -6.23
CA LEU A 713 7.33 32.69 -5.31
C LEU A 713 8.73 33.22 -4.95
N LEU A 714 9.43 33.80 -5.93
CA LEU A 714 10.79 34.30 -5.76
C LEU A 714 10.83 35.62 -4.96
N ASP A 715 9.88 36.52 -5.17
CA ASP A 715 9.80 37.79 -4.44
C ASP A 715 8.35 38.17 -4.15
N PRO A 716 7.71 37.54 -3.14
CA PRO A 716 6.29 37.75 -2.85
C PRO A 716 6.01 39.19 -2.43
N ILE A 717 6.91 39.83 -1.67
CA ILE A 717 6.72 41.21 -1.19
C ILE A 717 6.89 42.21 -2.34
N GLY A 718 7.93 42.08 -3.16
CA GLY A 718 8.11 42.94 -4.33
C GLY A 718 6.98 42.75 -5.35
N TYR A 719 6.47 41.52 -5.50
CA TYR A 719 5.31 41.23 -6.33
C TYR A 719 4.03 41.89 -5.79
N LEU A 720 3.75 41.76 -4.48
CA LEU A 720 2.63 42.45 -3.84
C LEU A 720 2.76 43.97 -3.91
N LYS A 721 3.97 44.52 -3.81
CA LYS A 721 4.23 45.97 -3.90
C LYS A 721 3.94 46.52 -5.29
N LYS A 722 4.19 45.74 -6.35
CA LYS A 722 3.79 46.07 -7.73
C LYS A 722 2.28 46.10 -7.92
N ILE A 723 1.54 45.28 -7.19
CA ILE A 723 0.06 45.19 -7.28
C ILE A 723 -0.61 46.27 -6.43
N ASN A 724 -0.16 46.45 -5.19
CA ASN A 724 -0.71 47.42 -4.24
C ASN A 724 0.36 47.83 -3.21
N SER A 725 1.12 48.87 -3.53
CA SER A 725 2.19 49.40 -2.66
C SER A 725 1.67 49.84 -1.29
N ARG A 726 0.52 50.51 -1.25
CA ARG A 726 -0.08 51.02 -0.01
C ARG A 726 -0.45 49.90 0.97
N MET A 727 -0.91 48.76 0.48
CA MET A 727 -1.18 47.59 1.32
C MET A 727 0.13 47.04 1.92
N VAL A 728 1.21 46.97 1.14
CA VAL A 728 2.51 46.51 1.64
C VAL A 728 3.01 47.44 2.74
N ASP A 729 2.95 48.76 2.53
CA ASP A 729 3.41 49.76 3.50
C ASP A 729 2.62 49.71 4.84
N VAL A 730 1.35 49.29 4.80
CA VAL A 730 0.49 49.22 5.99
C VAL A 730 0.66 47.91 6.78
N TYR A 731 0.87 46.80 6.08
CA TYR A 731 0.81 45.46 6.68
C TYR A 731 2.17 44.75 6.79
N PHE A 732 3.23 45.28 6.18
CA PHE A 732 4.56 44.68 6.23
C PHE A 732 5.57 45.63 6.87
N LYS A 733 6.26 45.14 7.90
CA LYS A 733 7.41 45.83 8.54
C LYS A 733 8.60 44.89 8.54
N ASP A 734 9.75 45.38 8.10
CA ASP A 734 11.00 44.60 7.99
C ASP A 734 10.83 43.26 7.25
N GLY A 735 9.96 43.25 6.24
CA GLY A 735 9.67 42.06 5.44
C GLY A 735 8.74 41.03 6.11
N LYS A 736 8.20 41.31 7.30
CA LYS A 736 7.26 40.42 7.99
C LYS A 736 5.85 40.98 7.99
N LEU A 737 4.87 40.08 7.84
CA LEU A 737 3.45 40.42 7.96
C LEU A 737 3.15 40.81 9.41
N THR A 738 2.69 42.03 9.62
CA THR A 738 2.36 42.57 10.94
C THR A 738 0.91 43.07 10.96
N ALA A 739 0.17 42.75 12.01
CA ALA A 739 -1.11 43.40 12.26
C ALA A 739 -0.81 44.79 12.82
N PRO A 740 -1.16 45.90 12.12
CA PRO A 740 -0.94 47.22 12.68
C PRO A 740 -1.76 47.36 13.96
N VAL A 741 -1.08 47.61 15.09
CA VAL A 741 -1.70 47.95 16.37
C VAL A 741 -2.53 49.20 16.14
N ARG A 742 -3.85 49.11 16.36
CA ARG A 742 -4.66 50.33 16.51
C ARG A 742 -4.09 51.06 17.72
N ASN A 743 -3.48 52.22 17.52
CA ASN A 743 -3.28 53.19 18.60
C ASN A 743 -4.68 53.55 19.12
N ILE A 744 -5.09 52.88 20.18
CA ILE A 744 -6.10 53.37 21.10
C ILE A 744 -5.31 54.21 22.11
N ASP A 745 -5.15 55.49 21.78
CA ASP A 745 -5.33 56.62 22.70
C ASP A 745 -4.68 57.89 22.15
N GLN A 746 -5.53 58.82 21.73
CA GLN A 746 -5.53 60.16 22.29
C GLN A 746 -6.97 60.67 22.29
N LYS A 747 -7.61 60.54 23.45
CA LYS A 747 -8.71 61.41 23.88
C LYS A 747 -8.21 62.85 23.91
N SER A 748 -9.11 63.77 23.56
CA SER A 748 -9.24 65.13 24.10
C SER A 748 -8.05 65.68 24.89
N GLU A 749 -7.28 66.57 24.26
CA GLU A 749 -7.13 67.99 24.64
C GLU A 749 -6.54 68.77 23.46
#